data_AF-A0A6C0BJR5-F1
#
_entry.id   AF-A0A6C0BJR5-F1
#
_cell.length_a   1.000
_cell.length_b   1.000
_cell.length_c   1.000
_cell.angle_alpha   90.00
_cell.angle_beta   90.00
_cell.angle_gamma   90.00
#
_symmetry.space_group_name_H-M   'P 1'
#
loop_
_entity.id
_entity.type
_entity.pdbx_description
1 polymer ?
#
loop_
_entity_poly.entity_id
_entity_poly.type
_entity_poly.pdbx_seq_one_letter_code
_entity_poly.pdbx_strand_id
1 'polypeptide(L)'
;MDPDINYDVNQMIVRIRQLPQIEQKTQDWYQTRRQLITATEVSTICNCAPFQTARELYYDKTHPEIEQVEKMSPEIQWGTEHEEVVKRSLQSRVHGVVINLGLATHPTDCKIGASPDGLLLETDDQDRVTHVWLVEIKCPYRRRIASTIPYYYWLQIQTQLYVWTPLLARLGLTLEGCYYSDNQFTDVHTFLEQRVTYQSHIYETQILPQIHTFLQLIHINNEGETDDESVHPRKRQKKNVDSLQLYSQYLDPNTNAGTNVPAPPPHHQKHYRRAIDHDLLLDWLDLYGDCHQKDPSTSISTSWTQIDQFKKQVVTYLKSQLPTNAYLDLQSTSPSPPASVDQKKSQIRGLSYDDLSRTLNSLETQVPVIFHATLYDASTDTLGIMDLLIQMSWFQKLFPTAWEKISLAKLPRPTSTQYTLVQFRYNRLKLCAKTLYLLNSSCGQKEAKMECVHLLNLLHSHPIGLECTSYGWVMGYQASSLSKGVKTDINNAIKTLGLVCPETHDISYVTQRREYLTFLTELQIHGAEWSIDPPSRPELFPNMKNGNDSPWSQLKKQLAIRQQDLTLMWNLGPGERQRMGIIQWTQLTEQHLEHLSRYQPNILNMVESNLHQRVINLDQIQPERHTVEFYLDFEFINHMTDTSQFPTCYGVKYIYMTGCLCVNRQRGTRTYHNYLINRLDHAQEKTMLQEWWQDVMKDNQVSDHPQDVYLTHWGNCEKYQIETYLRQQLQISMNQVTLHFTDLCELFKTEQVAIPGAFSYNLKDVAKALYHQHMIATTWEGDMTGDNSVTSIQMAEQECQQGHYTRLCEVPIMNDVIRYNYVDCKVLEEIVHV
;
A
#
# COMPACT_ATOMS: atom_id res chain seq x y z
N MET A 1 18.35 -44.16 -8.70
CA MET A 1 19.65 -44.72 -9.10
C MET A 1 19.45 -46.17 -9.49
N ASP A 2 20.13 -46.63 -10.54
CA ASP A 2 20.22 -48.06 -10.85
C ASP A 2 21.07 -48.74 -9.75
N PRO A 3 20.49 -49.64 -8.93
CA PRO A 3 21.18 -50.17 -7.75
C PRO A 3 22.39 -51.06 -8.07
N ASP A 4 22.61 -51.41 -9.34
CA ASP A 4 23.66 -52.34 -9.78
C ASP A 4 24.94 -51.68 -10.34
N ILE A 5 25.06 -50.33 -10.33
CA ILE A 5 26.28 -49.66 -10.80
C ILE A 5 27.05 -49.01 -9.63
N ASN A 6 28.08 -49.72 -9.17
CA ASN A 6 29.01 -49.29 -8.12
C ASN A 6 30.00 -48.25 -8.69
N TYR A 7 29.74 -46.96 -8.55
CA TYR A 7 30.67 -45.92 -9.01
C TYR A 7 31.69 -45.57 -7.92
N ASP A 8 32.91 -46.09 -8.07
CA ASP A 8 34.09 -45.61 -7.35
C ASP A 8 34.26 -44.09 -7.56
N VAL A 9 34.42 -43.34 -6.46
CA VAL A 9 34.48 -41.86 -6.49
C VAL A 9 35.58 -41.34 -7.40
N ASN A 10 36.75 -41.98 -7.45
CA ASN A 10 37.88 -41.52 -8.27
C ASN A 10 37.58 -41.70 -9.77
N GLN A 11 36.96 -42.81 -10.17
CA GLN A 11 36.51 -43.00 -11.54
C GLN A 11 35.46 -41.97 -11.95
N MET A 12 34.53 -41.64 -11.04
CA MET A 12 33.49 -40.67 -11.31
C MET A 12 34.04 -39.26 -11.49
N ILE A 13 35.02 -38.86 -10.67
CA ILE A 13 35.72 -37.57 -10.80
C ILE A 13 36.35 -37.42 -12.20
N VAL A 14 37.00 -38.48 -12.71
CA VAL A 14 37.60 -38.45 -14.06
C VAL A 14 36.52 -38.26 -15.14
N ARG A 15 35.38 -38.96 -15.03
CA ARG A 15 34.28 -38.84 -15.98
C ARG A 15 33.61 -37.46 -15.95
N ILE A 16 33.43 -36.89 -14.76
CA ILE A 16 32.84 -35.55 -14.61
C ILE A 16 33.74 -34.49 -15.25
N ARG A 17 35.07 -34.60 -15.07
CA ARG A 17 36.04 -33.69 -15.72
C ARG A 17 36.06 -33.79 -17.24
N GLN A 18 35.57 -34.90 -17.81
CA GLN A 18 35.44 -35.10 -19.26
C GLN A 18 34.13 -34.53 -19.83
N LEU A 19 33.17 -34.11 -18.99
CA LEU A 19 31.98 -33.41 -19.47
C LEU A 19 32.36 -32.08 -20.13
N PRO A 20 31.64 -31.64 -21.19
CA PRO A 20 31.89 -30.36 -21.84
C PRO A 20 31.77 -29.19 -20.85
N GLN A 21 32.91 -28.65 -20.42
CA GLN A 21 32.99 -27.52 -19.52
C GLN A 21 34.30 -26.75 -19.75
N ILE A 22 34.27 -25.44 -19.51
CA ILE A 22 35.43 -24.56 -19.64
C ILE A 22 35.94 -24.21 -18.25
N GLU A 23 37.22 -24.43 -17.98
CA GLU A 23 37.83 -24.15 -16.68
C GLU A 23 37.64 -22.67 -16.28
N GLN A 24 37.22 -22.44 -15.03
CA GLN A 24 36.92 -21.09 -14.53
C GLN A 24 38.14 -20.18 -14.55
N LYS A 25 37.92 -18.87 -14.71
CA LYS A 25 38.96 -17.82 -14.68
C LYS A 25 40.00 -17.93 -15.81
N THR A 26 39.77 -18.78 -16.82
CA THR A 26 40.55 -18.79 -18.07
C THR A 26 40.06 -17.71 -19.04
N GLN A 27 40.88 -17.31 -20.00
CA GLN A 27 40.48 -16.33 -21.02
C GLN A 27 39.26 -16.81 -21.83
N ASP A 28 39.24 -18.10 -22.19
CA ASP A 28 38.13 -18.75 -22.90
C ASP A 28 36.84 -18.74 -22.07
N TRP A 29 36.93 -18.86 -20.75
CA TRP A 29 35.78 -18.74 -19.84
C TRP A 29 35.15 -17.34 -19.91
N TYR A 30 35.97 -16.29 -19.81
CA TYR A 30 35.47 -14.92 -19.91
C TYR A 30 34.85 -14.62 -21.28
N GLN A 31 35.47 -15.09 -22.37
CA GLN A 31 34.95 -14.89 -23.72
C GLN A 31 33.62 -15.63 -23.93
N THR A 32 33.54 -16.89 -23.49
CA THR A 32 32.33 -17.71 -23.64
C THR A 32 31.17 -17.14 -22.82
N ARG A 33 31.43 -16.63 -21.60
CA ARG A 33 30.40 -15.97 -20.76
C ARG A 33 29.75 -14.77 -21.42
N ARG A 34 30.47 -14.01 -22.25
CA ARG A 34 29.90 -12.86 -22.95
C ARG A 34 28.83 -13.26 -23.97
N GLN A 35 28.91 -14.49 -24.49
CA GLN A 35 28.00 -15.01 -25.52
C GLN A 35 26.83 -15.82 -24.97
N LEU A 36 26.79 -16.05 -23.66
CA LEU A 36 25.78 -16.85 -22.96
C LEU A 36 25.02 -16.00 -21.95
N ILE A 37 23.80 -16.41 -21.61
CA ILE A 37 23.14 -16.00 -20.37
C ILE A 37 23.63 -16.91 -19.25
N THR A 38 24.38 -16.35 -18.31
CA THR A 38 24.94 -17.09 -17.18
C THR A 38 23.96 -17.15 -16.00
N ALA A 39 24.09 -18.16 -15.15
CA ALA A 39 23.23 -18.33 -13.97
C ALA A 39 23.07 -17.08 -13.09
N THR A 40 24.14 -16.29 -12.93
CA THR A 40 24.13 -15.04 -12.16
C THR A 40 23.27 -13.96 -12.81
N GLU A 41 23.19 -13.95 -14.14
CA GLU A 41 22.49 -12.94 -14.95
C GLU A 41 21.00 -13.23 -15.08
N VAL A 42 20.54 -14.46 -14.82
CA VAL A 42 19.10 -14.79 -14.84
C VAL A 42 18.32 -13.96 -13.83
N SER A 43 18.91 -13.68 -12.67
CA SER A 43 18.29 -12.78 -11.69
C SER A 43 18.11 -11.35 -12.20
N THR A 44 19.02 -10.88 -13.07
CA THR A 44 18.94 -9.57 -13.73
C THR A 44 17.83 -9.56 -14.77
N ILE A 45 17.69 -10.63 -15.56
CA ILE A 45 16.59 -10.79 -16.53
C ILE A 45 15.22 -10.79 -15.82
N CYS A 46 15.12 -11.46 -14.67
CA CYS A 46 13.90 -11.49 -13.86
C CYS A 46 13.68 -10.21 -13.03
N ASN A 47 14.45 -9.14 -13.26
CA ASN A 47 14.40 -7.87 -12.49
C ASN A 47 14.51 -8.04 -10.97
N CYS A 48 15.26 -9.04 -10.52
CA CYS A 48 15.48 -9.37 -9.12
C CYS A 48 16.92 -9.06 -8.65
N ALA A 49 17.83 -8.75 -9.57
CA ALA A 49 19.22 -8.42 -9.24
C ALA A 49 19.34 -7.02 -8.60
N PRO A 50 20.12 -6.86 -7.52
CA PRO A 50 20.28 -5.58 -6.85
C PRO A 50 21.37 -4.68 -7.44
N PHE A 51 22.15 -5.15 -8.42
CA PHE A 51 23.38 -4.49 -8.89
C PHE A 51 23.42 -4.19 -10.39
N GLN A 52 22.54 -4.79 -11.18
CA GLN A 52 22.50 -4.63 -12.63
C GLN A 52 21.04 -4.75 -13.08
N THR A 53 20.64 -3.92 -14.04
CA THR A 53 19.31 -3.96 -14.67
C THR A 53 19.31 -4.84 -15.92
N ALA A 54 18.15 -5.35 -16.33
CA ALA A 54 18.01 -6.12 -17.58
C ALA A 54 18.50 -5.34 -18.81
N ARG A 55 18.40 -4.01 -18.80
CA ARG A 55 18.88 -3.13 -19.87
C ARG A 55 20.41 -3.06 -19.93
N GLU A 56 21.07 -2.90 -18.79
CA GLU A 56 22.53 -2.89 -18.72
C GLU A 56 23.08 -4.24 -19.18
N LEU A 57 22.46 -5.34 -18.74
CA LEU A 57 22.79 -6.68 -19.22
C LEU A 57 22.56 -6.83 -20.73
N TYR A 58 21.45 -6.34 -21.26
CA TYR A 58 21.18 -6.38 -22.70
C TYR A 58 22.27 -5.65 -23.48
N TYR A 59 22.65 -4.44 -23.04
CA TYR A 59 23.72 -3.66 -23.65
C TYR A 59 25.07 -4.40 -23.62
N ASP A 60 25.40 -5.03 -22.48
CA ASP A 60 26.63 -5.81 -22.30
C ASP A 60 26.68 -7.04 -23.23
N LYS A 61 25.52 -7.66 -23.49
CA LYS A 61 25.42 -8.82 -24.39
C LYS A 61 25.40 -8.45 -25.88
N THR A 62 24.97 -7.24 -26.23
CA THR A 62 24.96 -6.78 -27.63
C THR A 62 26.22 -5.99 -28.04
N HIS A 63 27.08 -5.58 -27.10
CA HIS A 63 28.34 -4.87 -27.38
C HIS A 63 29.55 -5.55 -26.70
N PRO A 64 29.86 -6.81 -27.02
CA PRO A 64 30.88 -7.60 -26.34
C PRO A 64 32.32 -7.06 -26.52
N GLU A 65 32.56 -6.17 -27.47
CA GLU A 65 33.83 -5.49 -27.77
C GLU A 65 34.18 -4.37 -26.78
N ILE A 66 33.22 -3.87 -25.99
CA ILE A 66 33.50 -2.89 -24.95
C ILE A 66 34.18 -3.60 -23.78
N GLU A 67 35.47 -3.37 -23.63
CA GLU A 67 36.29 -3.99 -22.58
C GLU A 67 35.87 -3.46 -21.21
N GLN A 68 35.00 -4.20 -20.51
CA GLN A 68 34.72 -3.95 -19.11
C GLN A 68 35.98 -4.30 -18.30
N VAL A 69 36.65 -3.28 -17.78
CA VAL A 69 37.71 -3.45 -16.79
C VAL A 69 37.05 -3.92 -15.49
N GLU A 70 37.11 -5.23 -15.19
CA GLU A 70 36.80 -5.75 -13.87
C GLU A 70 37.76 -5.09 -12.86
N LYS A 71 37.31 -4.00 -12.23
CA LYS A 71 38.05 -3.41 -11.12
C LYS A 71 37.97 -4.37 -9.95
N MET A 72 39.13 -4.90 -9.55
CA MET A 72 39.27 -5.72 -8.35
C MET A 72 38.75 -4.93 -7.15
N SER A 73 37.56 -5.29 -6.66
CA SER A 73 36.97 -4.69 -5.47
C SER A 73 37.35 -5.51 -4.23
N PRO A 74 37.40 -4.90 -3.03
CA PRO A 74 37.65 -5.63 -1.78
C PRO A 74 36.70 -6.80 -1.57
N GLU A 75 35.46 -6.70 -2.05
CA GLU A 75 34.43 -7.75 -1.95
C GLU A 75 34.75 -8.97 -2.82
N ILE A 76 35.22 -8.76 -4.06
CA ILE A 76 35.61 -9.84 -4.98
C ILE A 76 36.87 -10.55 -4.47
N GLN A 77 37.84 -9.79 -3.98
CA GLN A 77 39.05 -10.33 -3.37
C GLN A 77 38.70 -11.17 -2.12
N TRP A 78 37.89 -10.62 -1.22
CA TRP A 78 37.44 -11.31 -0.01
C TRP A 78 36.74 -12.63 -0.33
N GLY A 79 35.81 -12.61 -1.29
CA GLY A 79 35.11 -13.81 -1.74
C GLY A 79 36.08 -14.90 -2.23
N THR A 80 37.02 -14.51 -3.08
CA THR A 80 38.00 -15.43 -3.69
C THR A 80 38.93 -16.06 -2.65
N GLU A 81 39.37 -15.30 -1.64
CA GLU A 81 40.30 -15.80 -0.61
C GLU A 81 39.64 -16.81 0.34
N HIS A 82 38.33 -16.67 0.60
CA HIS A 82 37.64 -17.43 1.64
C HIS A 82 36.83 -18.62 1.12
N GLU A 83 36.53 -18.68 -0.18
CA GLU A 83 35.76 -19.78 -0.80
C GLU A 83 36.39 -21.17 -0.53
N GLU A 84 37.71 -21.29 -0.68
CA GLU A 84 38.45 -22.54 -0.43
C GLU A 84 38.39 -22.98 1.05
N VAL A 85 38.28 -22.03 1.98
CA VAL A 85 38.13 -22.33 3.40
C VAL A 85 36.76 -22.96 3.67
N VAL A 86 35.69 -22.43 3.06
CA VAL A 86 34.34 -23.01 3.17
C VAL A 86 34.29 -24.40 2.55
N LYS A 87 34.90 -24.60 1.36
CA LYS A 87 34.96 -25.92 0.70
C LYS A 87 35.63 -26.98 1.58
N ARG A 88 36.77 -26.66 2.19
CA ARG A 88 37.48 -27.58 3.11
C ARG A 88 36.67 -27.85 4.39
N SER A 89 35.97 -26.83 4.89
CA SER A 89 35.08 -26.97 6.05
C SER A 89 33.89 -27.87 5.74
N LEU A 90 33.32 -27.77 4.54
CA LEU A 90 32.25 -28.66 4.09
C LEU A 90 32.75 -30.11 3.97
N GLN A 91 33.90 -30.32 3.33
CA GLN A 91 34.53 -31.64 3.19
C GLN A 91 34.91 -32.30 4.52
N SER A 92 35.19 -31.53 5.58
CA SER A 92 35.50 -32.12 6.90
C SER A 92 34.26 -32.55 7.69
N ARG A 93 33.08 -32.00 7.34
CA ARG A 93 31.80 -32.29 8.01
C ARG A 93 30.97 -33.34 7.30
N VAL A 94 31.20 -33.53 6.01
CA VAL A 94 30.49 -34.50 5.17
C VAL A 94 31.47 -35.55 4.66
N HIS A 95 31.12 -36.82 4.79
CA HIS A 95 31.93 -37.92 4.24
C HIS A 95 31.82 -37.89 2.70
N GLY A 96 32.75 -37.21 2.03
CA GLY A 96 32.70 -37.02 0.59
C GLY A 96 33.79 -36.10 0.03
N VAL A 97 33.75 -35.89 -1.29
CA VAL A 97 34.72 -35.07 -2.04
C VAL A 97 34.00 -33.95 -2.77
N VAL A 98 34.46 -32.71 -2.57
CA VAL A 98 34.05 -31.56 -3.40
C VAL A 98 35.03 -31.39 -4.55
N ILE A 99 34.52 -31.40 -5.78
CA ILE A 99 35.29 -31.10 -7.00
C ILE A 99 34.90 -29.76 -7.59
N ASN A 100 35.87 -29.03 -8.14
CA ASN A 100 35.62 -27.78 -8.86
C ASN A 100 35.01 -28.08 -10.23
N LEU A 101 33.99 -27.32 -10.60
CA LEU A 101 33.35 -27.38 -11.91
C LEU A 101 33.70 -26.15 -12.75
N GLY A 102 33.77 -26.33 -14.07
CA GLY A 102 33.88 -25.26 -15.04
C GLY A 102 32.54 -24.63 -15.41
N LEU A 103 32.55 -23.78 -16.43
CA LEU A 103 31.35 -23.29 -17.11
C LEU A 103 30.86 -24.36 -18.09
N ALA A 104 29.64 -24.86 -17.89
CA ALA A 104 28.95 -25.72 -18.84
C ALA A 104 27.71 -25.02 -19.41
N THR A 105 27.23 -25.50 -20.55
CA THR A 105 25.99 -25.05 -21.20
C THR A 105 24.92 -26.14 -21.17
N HIS A 106 23.66 -25.74 -21.13
CA HIS A 106 22.55 -26.69 -21.19
C HIS A 106 22.57 -27.44 -22.53
N PRO A 107 22.41 -28.78 -22.55
CA PRO A 107 22.49 -29.58 -23.77
C PRO A 107 21.55 -29.18 -24.91
N THR A 108 20.35 -28.70 -24.59
CA THR A 108 19.36 -28.27 -25.58
C THR A 108 19.28 -26.74 -25.69
N ASP A 109 19.43 -26.02 -24.57
CA ASP A 109 19.42 -24.56 -24.53
C ASP A 109 20.84 -24.04 -24.45
N CYS A 110 21.59 -24.22 -25.54
CA CYS A 110 23.03 -23.96 -25.59
C CYS A 110 23.44 -22.51 -25.31
N LYS A 111 22.48 -21.58 -25.22
CA LYS A 111 22.67 -20.17 -24.84
C LYS A 111 22.63 -19.91 -23.34
N ILE A 112 22.27 -20.90 -22.53
CA ILE A 112 22.20 -20.81 -21.07
C ILE A 112 23.39 -21.57 -20.48
N GLY A 113 24.18 -20.90 -19.65
CA GLY A 113 25.38 -21.45 -19.05
C GLY A 113 25.43 -21.29 -17.53
N ALA A 114 26.10 -22.21 -16.86
CA ALA A 114 26.27 -22.17 -15.40
C ALA A 114 27.65 -22.67 -14.97
N SER A 115 28.20 -22.01 -13.95
CA SER A 115 29.51 -22.30 -13.37
C SER A 115 29.35 -22.36 -11.84
N PRO A 116 28.89 -23.50 -11.28
CA PRO A 116 28.79 -23.68 -9.83
C PRO A 116 30.18 -23.64 -9.17
N ASP A 117 30.24 -23.31 -7.88
CA ASP A 117 31.50 -23.27 -7.15
C ASP A 117 32.08 -24.68 -6.95
N GLY A 118 31.24 -25.71 -6.92
CA GLY A 118 31.69 -27.10 -6.97
C GLY A 118 30.57 -28.13 -7.08
N LEU A 119 30.97 -29.40 -7.01
CA LEU A 119 30.11 -30.57 -6.94
C LEU A 119 30.57 -31.44 -5.76
N LEU A 120 29.71 -31.65 -4.78
CA LEU A 120 29.91 -32.55 -3.66
C LEU A 120 29.44 -33.95 -4.04
N LEU A 121 30.36 -34.91 -3.98
CA LEU A 121 30.09 -36.34 -4.07
C LEU A 121 30.15 -36.91 -2.65
N GLU A 122 29.00 -37.15 -2.04
CA GLU A 122 28.93 -37.87 -0.76
C GLU A 122 29.22 -39.35 -1.02
N THR A 123 30.02 -39.96 -0.14
CA THR A 123 30.44 -41.36 -0.28
C THR A 123 30.11 -42.18 0.96
N ASP A 124 29.94 -43.49 0.77
CA ASP A 124 29.95 -44.43 1.89
C ASP A 124 31.38 -44.82 2.33
N ASP A 125 31.48 -45.67 3.36
CA ASP A 125 32.77 -46.16 3.89
C ASP A 125 33.62 -46.96 2.87
N GLN A 126 33.06 -47.27 1.69
CA GLN A 126 33.73 -47.97 0.60
C GLN A 126 34.07 -47.04 -0.57
N ASP A 127 34.04 -45.72 -0.37
CA ASP A 127 34.32 -44.68 -1.37
C ASP A 127 33.37 -44.72 -2.59
N ARG A 128 32.14 -45.18 -2.38
CA ARG A 128 31.11 -45.23 -3.42
C ARG A 128 30.19 -44.04 -3.33
N VAL A 129 29.90 -43.40 -4.46
CA VAL A 129 29.04 -42.20 -4.51
C VAL A 129 27.61 -42.56 -4.13
N THR A 130 27.09 -41.94 -3.06
CA THR A 130 25.72 -42.14 -2.55
C THR A 130 24.80 -40.99 -2.91
N HIS A 131 25.29 -39.74 -2.85
CA HIS A 131 24.54 -38.54 -3.21
C HIS A 131 25.42 -37.53 -3.94
N VAL A 132 24.79 -36.74 -4.80
CA VAL A 132 25.45 -35.72 -5.62
C VAL A 132 24.74 -34.39 -5.44
N TRP A 133 25.48 -33.37 -5.02
CA TRP A 133 24.98 -32.02 -4.78
C TRP A 133 25.86 -31.00 -5.50
N LEU A 134 25.27 -29.99 -6.15
CA LEU A 134 26.03 -28.78 -6.48
C LEU A 134 26.45 -28.07 -5.19
N VAL A 135 27.45 -27.21 -5.28
CA VAL A 135 27.90 -26.37 -4.17
C VAL A 135 27.93 -24.92 -4.64
N GLU A 136 27.29 -24.04 -3.87
CA GLU A 136 27.28 -22.59 -4.08
C GLU A 136 27.65 -21.89 -2.78
N ILE A 137 28.71 -21.09 -2.81
CA ILE A 137 29.34 -20.48 -1.64
C ILE A 137 29.34 -18.96 -1.80
N LYS A 138 28.77 -18.25 -0.83
CA LYS A 138 28.86 -16.80 -0.72
C LYS A 138 29.63 -16.42 0.54
N CYS A 139 30.66 -15.60 0.36
CA CYS A 139 31.43 -15.03 1.47
C CYS A 139 31.21 -13.50 1.50
N PRO A 140 30.08 -13.00 2.04
CA PRO A 140 29.80 -11.57 2.03
C PRO A 140 30.79 -10.78 2.89
N TYR A 141 31.37 -9.72 2.31
CA TYR A 141 32.29 -8.84 3.04
C TYR A 141 31.57 -7.95 4.07
N ARG A 142 30.38 -7.41 3.72
CA ARG A 142 29.62 -6.47 4.57
C ARG A 142 28.13 -6.80 4.74
N ARG A 143 27.55 -7.59 3.82
CA ARG A 143 26.13 -7.98 3.88
C ARG A 143 25.91 -8.88 5.09
N ARG A 144 24.94 -8.53 5.94
CA ARG A 144 24.50 -9.41 7.04
C ARG A 144 23.76 -10.60 6.47
N ILE A 145 24.05 -11.78 6.99
CA ILE A 145 23.38 -13.02 6.62
C ILE A 145 21.95 -13.01 7.19
N ALA A 146 20.97 -13.20 6.31
CA ALA A 146 19.56 -13.35 6.69
C ALA A 146 19.23 -14.82 6.98
N SER A 147 18.06 -15.11 7.56
CA SER A 147 17.61 -16.49 7.82
C SER A 147 17.19 -17.26 6.56
N THR A 148 17.09 -16.59 5.41
CA THR A 148 16.62 -17.16 4.14
C THR A 148 17.56 -16.80 3.00
N ILE A 149 17.67 -17.68 2.00
CA ILE A 149 18.46 -17.44 0.79
C ILE A 149 17.87 -16.25 0.03
N PRO A 150 18.67 -15.21 -0.30
CA PRO A 150 18.22 -14.14 -1.17
C PRO A 150 17.71 -14.67 -2.52
N TYR A 151 16.54 -14.20 -2.96
CA TYR A 151 15.86 -14.76 -4.14
C TYR A 151 16.72 -14.74 -5.42
N TYR A 152 17.55 -13.73 -5.62
CA TYR A 152 18.47 -13.67 -6.76
C TYR A 152 19.54 -14.78 -6.73
N TYR A 153 20.00 -15.22 -5.55
CA TYR A 153 20.84 -16.41 -5.42
C TYR A 153 20.05 -17.69 -5.60
N TRP A 154 18.79 -17.73 -5.16
CA TRP A 154 17.92 -18.88 -5.44
C TRP A 154 17.72 -19.07 -6.95
N LEU A 155 17.47 -18.01 -7.72
CA LEU A 155 17.40 -18.06 -9.19
C LEU A 155 18.71 -18.53 -9.84
N GLN A 156 19.85 -18.08 -9.29
CA GLN A 156 21.17 -18.54 -9.71
C GLN A 156 21.31 -20.07 -9.51
N ILE A 157 20.94 -20.56 -8.33
CA ILE A 157 20.97 -22.00 -7.99
C ILE A 157 20.04 -22.82 -8.89
N GLN A 158 18.80 -22.37 -9.09
CA GLN A 158 17.86 -23.08 -9.97
C GLN A 158 18.36 -23.16 -11.42
N THR A 159 19.04 -22.11 -11.90
CA THR A 159 19.67 -22.12 -13.23
C THR A 159 20.86 -23.07 -13.30
N GLN A 160 21.67 -23.15 -12.24
CA GLN A 160 22.76 -24.13 -12.16
C GLN A 160 22.22 -25.57 -12.19
N LEU A 161 21.15 -25.84 -11.45
CA LEU A 161 20.47 -27.13 -11.44
C LEU A 161 19.89 -27.47 -12.82
N TYR A 162 19.26 -26.50 -13.49
CA TYR A 162 18.76 -26.66 -14.85
C TYR A 162 19.86 -27.09 -15.83
N VAL A 163 21.00 -26.39 -15.81
CA VAL A 163 22.13 -26.66 -16.71
C VAL A 163 22.79 -28.01 -16.43
N TRP A 164 23.06 -28.33 -15.16
CA TRP A 164 23.90 -29.47 -14.79
C TRP A 164 23.16 -30.80 -14.63
N THR A 165 21.86 -30.78 -14.33
CA THR A 165 21.05 -32.00 -14.20
C THR A 165 21.16 -32.93 -15.42
N PRO A 166 20.90 -32.48 -16.66
CA PRO A 166 20.98 -33.36 -17.83
C PRO A 166 22.42 -33.74 -18.21
N LEU A 167 23.43 -32.95 -17.82
CA LEU A 167 24.84 -33.28 -18.06
C LEU A 167 25.29 -34.44 -17.17
N LEU A 168 24.96 -34.39 -15.88
CA LEU A 168 25.29 -35.45 -14.92
C LEU A 168 24.46 -36.72 -15.17
N ALA A 169 23.21 -36.58 -15.63
CA ALA A 169 22.38 -37.71 -16.04
C ALA A 169 23.04 -38.57 -17.14
N ARG A 170 23.85 -37.98 -18.03
CA ARG A 170 24.63 -38.73 -19.05
C ARG A 170 25.65 -39.69 -18.46
N LEU A 171 26.08 -39.45 -17.22
CA LEU A 171 27.01 -40.32 -16.48
C LEU A 171 26.29 -41.32 -15.58
N GLY A 172 24.94 -41.34 -15.59
CA GLY A 172 24.12 -42.14 -14.68
C GLY A 172 23.95 -41.53 -13.29
N LEU A 173 24.36 -40.28 -13.09
CA LEU A 173 24.23 -39.58 -11.81
C LEU A 173 22.89 -38.84 -11.70
N THR A 174 22.28 -38.92 -10.52
CA THR A 174 21.10 -38.10 -10.16
C THR A 174 21.57 -36.95 -9.29
N LEU A 175 21.29 -35.72 -9.73
CA LEU A 175 21.60 -34.51 -8.97
C LEU A 175 20.46 -34.24 -7.97
N GLU A 176 20.76 -34.25 -6.68
CA GLU A 176 19.76 -34.10 -5.60
C GLU A 176 19.34 -32.64 -5.40
N GLY A 177 20.25 -31.71 -5.71
CA GLY A 177 20.06 -30.29 -5.47
C GLY A 177 21.40 -29.56 -5.35
N CYS A 178 21.38 -28.44 -4.64
CA CYS A 178 22.54 -27.60 -4.36
C CYS A 178 22.71 -27.37 -2.86
N TYR A 179 23.92 -27.53 -2.36
CA TYR A 179 24.36 -27.12 -1.04
C TYR A 179 24.76 -25.65 -1.09
N TYR A 180 23.90 -24.79 -0.56
CA TYR A 180 24.15 -23.37 -0.45
C TYR A 180 24.77 -23.03 0.90
N SER A 181 25.85 -22.24 0.90
CA SER A 181 26.53 -21.79 2.11
C SER A 181 26.85 -20.29 2.04
N ASP A 182 26.34 -19.52 3.00
CA ASP A 182 26.61 -18.10 3.19
C ASP A 182 27.48 -17.94 4.44
N ASN A 183 28.71 -17.44 4.35
CA ASN A 183 29.65 -17.38 5.48
C ASN A 183 30.21 -15.97 5.69
N GLN A 184 29.91 -15.39 6.85
CA GLN A 184 30.46 -14.11 7.27
C GLN A 184 31.51 -14.40 8.35
N PHE A 185 32.79 -14.38 7.99
CA PHE A 185 33.94 -14.73 8.85
C PHE A 185 34.22 -13.70 9.97
N THR A 186 33.19 -13.03 10.47
CA THR A 186 33.27 -12.06 11.57
C THR A 186 33.26 -12.74 12.94
N ASP A 187 32.66 -13.93 13.05
CA ASP A 187 32.67 -14.79 14.24
C ASP A 187 32.45 -16.29 13.85
N VAL A 188 32.60 -17.21 14.81
CA VAL A 188 32.61 -18.68 14.57
C VAL A 188 31.21 -19.27 14.25
N HIS A 189 30.14 -18.47 14.30
CA HIS A 189 28.75 -18.96 14.22
C HIS A 189 27.86 -18.19 13.21
N THR A 190 28.35 -17.17 12.52
CA THR A 190 27.56 -16.41 11.54
C THR A 190 27.68 -17.02 10.14
N PHE A 191 26.98 -18.14 9.93
CA PHE A 191 26.80 -18.73 8.61
C PHE A 191 25.38 -19.30 8.40
N LEU A 192 24.92 -19.33 7.15
CA LEU A 192 23.66 -19.97 6.72
C LEU A 192 24.00 -21.11 5.78
N GLU A 193 23.56 -22.32 6.10
CA GLU A 193 23.67 -23.48 5.21
C GLU A 193 22.31 -24.11 4.96
N GLN A 194 22.00 -24.34 3.68
CA GLN A 194 20.73 -24.91 3.26
C GLN A 194 20.92 -25.81 2.03
N ARG A 195 20.16 -26.91 1.98
CA ARG A 195 20.03 -27.76 0.79
C ARG A 195 18.84 -27.28 -0.03
N VAL A 196 19.07 -26.95 -1.29
CA VAL A 196 18.08 -26.41 -2.23
C VAL A 196 17.81 -27.43 -3.32
N THR A 197 16.57 -27.89 -3.45
CA THR A 197 16.15 -28.83 -4.50
C THR A 197 15.77 -28.11 -5.78
N TYR A 198 15.82 -28.84 -6.90
CA TYR A 198 15.42 -28.29 -8.20
C TYR A 198 13.90 -28.18 -8.30
N GLN A 199 13.40 -26.97 -8.55
CA GLN A 199 11.98 -26.67 -8.75
C GLN A 199 11.69 -26.59 -10.25
N SER A 200 11.81 -27.73 -10.95
CA SER A 200 11.73 -27.81 -12.41
C SER A 200 10.48 -27.17 -12.99
N HIS A 201 9.30 -27.46 -12.41
CA HIS A 201 8.04 -26.91 -12.89
C HIS A 201 8.02 -25.38 -12.86
N ILE A 202 8.43 -24.76 -11.75
CA ILE A 202 8.48 -23.29 -11.61
C ILE A 202 9.51 -22.72 -12.58
N TYR A 203 10.69 -23.33 -12.64
CA TYR A 203 11.78 -22.86 -13.48
C TYR A 203 11.41 -22.89 -14.97
N GLU A 204 10.87 -24.02 -15.45
CA GLU A 204 10.52 -24.22 -16.85
C GLU A 204 9.28 -23.42 -17.29
N THR A 205 8.30 -23.21 -16.41
CA THR A 205 7.05 -22.52 -16.77
C THR A 205 7.11 -21.01 -16.56
N GLN A 206 7.94 -20.52 -15.63
CA GLN A 206 7.94 -19.10 -15.25
C GLN A 206 9.26 -18.39 -15.57
N ILE A 207 10.41 -19.06 -15.41
CA ILE A 207 11.72 -18.42 -15.53
C ILE A 207 12.30 -18.60 -16.94
N LEU A 208 12.27 -19.83 -17.46
CA LEU A 208 12.80 -20.17 -18.78
C LEU A 208 12.16 -19.36 -19.92
N PRO A 209 10.83 -19.08 -19.93
CA PRO A 209 10.23 -18.22 -20.95
C PRO A 209 10.80 -16.80 -20.94
N GLN A 210 11.10 -16.23 -19.77
CA GLN A 210 11.68 -14.89 -19.66
C GLN A 210 13.11 -14.86 -20.23
N ILE A 211 13.91 -15.91 -19.97
CA ILE A 211 15.25 -16.05 -20.55
C ILE A 211 15.15 -16.15 -22.08
N HIS A 212 14.21 -16.94 -22.60
CA HIS A 212 14.00 -17.09 -24.03
C HIS A 212 13.54 -15.79 -24.70
N THR A 213 12.63 -15.03 -24.09
CA THR A 213 12.24 -13.70 -24.57
C THR A 213 13.44 -12.76 -24.61
N PHE A 214 14.28 -12.76 -23.57
CA PHE A 214 15.49 -11.93 -23.52
C PHE A 214 16.49 -12.31 -24.63
N LEU A 215 16.68 -13.61 -24.87
CA LEU A 215 17.53 -14.11 -25.96
C LEU A 215 16.98 -13.75 -27.35
N GLN A 216 15.66 -13.78 -27.54
CA GLN A 216 15.02 -13.33 -28.78
C GLN A 216 15.28 -11.85 -29.04
N LEU A 217 15.23 -11.00 -28.00
CA LEU A 217 15.56 -9.58 -28.13
C LEU A 217 17.01 -9.35 -28.59
N ILE A 218 17.96 -10.10 -28.02
CA ILE A 218 19.38 -10.04 -28.45
C ILE A 218 19.50 -10.47 -29.93
N HIS A 219 18.80 -11.54 -30.34
CA HIS A 219 18.90 -12.08 -31.69
C HIS A 219 18.33 -11.13 -32.76
N ILE A 220 17.17 -10.52 -32.52
CA ILE A 220 16.52 -9.56 -33.44
C ILE A 220 17.42 -8.36 -33.74
N ASN A 221 18.21 -7.91 -32.75
CA ASN A 221 19.14 -6.79 -32.95
C ASN A 221 20.33 -7.16 -33.85
N ASN A 222 20.86 -8.38 -33.69
CA ASN A 222 22.02 -8.86 -34.44
C ASN A 222 21.69 -9.17 -35.92
N GLU A 223 20.45 -9.54 -36.25
CA GLU A 223 20.02 -9.74 -37.66
C GLU A 223 19.76 -8.41 -38.41
N GLY A 224 19.69 -7.27 -37.70
CA GLY A 224 19.62 -5.93 -38.29
C GLY A 224 20.96 -5.39 -38.80
N GLU A 225 22.07 -6.11 -38.56
CA GLU A 225 23.43 -5.78 -38.96
C GLU A 225 23.93 -6.77 -40.03
N THR A 226 23.45 -6.65 -41.27
CA THR A 226 24.14 -7.24 -42.43
C THR A 226 24.69 -6.15 -43.33
N ASP A 227 26.02 -6.10 -43.38
CA ASP A 227 26.93 -5.53 -44.39
C ASP A 227 26.41 -4.37 -45.25
N ASP A 228 26.74 -3.15 -44.83
CA ASP A 228 27.03 -2.07 -45.77
C ASP A 228 28.20 -1.23 -45.23
N GLU A 229 29.42 -1.67 -45.56
CA GLU A 229 30.65 -0.89 -45.37
C GLU A 229 30.70 0.29 -46.36
N SER A 230 29.81 1.27 -46.21
CA SER A 230 30.07 2.64 -46.63
C SER A 230 29.01 3.57 -46.05
N VAL A 231 29.41 4.81 -45.76
CA VAL A 231 28.56 5.98 -45.40
C VAL A 231 28.59 6.39 -43.92
N HIS A 232 29.34 7.47 -43.67
CA HIS A 232 29.37 8.33 -42.50
C HIS A 232 28.02 9.02 -42.17
N PRO A 233 27.85 9.58 -40.95
CA PRO A 233 26.61 9.51 -40.20
C PRO A 233 25.62 10.61 -40.58
N ARG A 234 24.47 10.23 -41.15
CA ARG A 234 23.27 11.06 -41.18
C ARG A 234 22.01 10.22 -40.97
N LYS A 235 21.27 10.59 -39.91
CA LYS A 235 19.82 10.39 -39.70
C LYS A 235 19.26 8.99 -40.06
N ARG A 236 19.12 8.10 -39.08
CA ARG A 236 18.23 6.94 -39.19
C ARG A 236 16.85 7.28 -38.62
N GLN A 237 15.89 7.53 -39.51
CA GLN A 237 14.45 7.42 -39.25
C GLN A 237 14.02 5.95 -39.41
N LYS A 238 13.22 5.47 -38.45
CA LYS A 238 12.20 4.39 -38.49
C LYS A 238 12.53 3.04 -39.16
N LYS A 239 12.55 1.99 -38.33
CA LYS A 239 11.78 0.74 -38.50
C LYS A 239 11.41 0.20 -37.10
N ASN A 240 10.25 0.61 -36.58
CA ASN A 240 9.69 0.17 -35.29
C ASN A 240 8.24 -0.35 -35.43
N VAL A 241 7.86 -0.77 -36.65
CA VAL A 241 6.47 -1.15 -36.97
C VAL A 241 6.15 -2.59 -36.55
N ASP A 242 7.15 -3.48 -36.45
CA ASP A 242 6.93 -4.90 -36.13
C ASP A 242 6.72 -5.21 -34.64
N SER A 243 7.27 -4.40 -33.72
CA SER A 243 7.15 -4.63 -32.26
C SER A 243 5.74 -4.37 -31.74
N LEU A 244 5.05 -3.35 -32.26
CA LEU A 244 3.64 -3.04 -31.95
C LEU A 244 2.68 -4.12 -32.49
N GLN A 245 3.00 -4.74 -33.63
CA GLN A 245 2.16 -5.77 -34.22
C GLN A 245 2.27 -7.10 -33.44
N LEU A 246 3.48 -7.47 -32.99
CA LEU A 246 3.68 -8.62 -32.08
C LEU A 246 3.03 -8.41 -30.71
N TYR A 247 3.13 -7.20 -30.13
CA TYR A 247 2.52 -6.89 -28.83
C TYR A 247 0.98 -6.92 -28.90
N SER A 248 0.39 -6.49 -30.03
CA SER A 248 -1.05 -6.57 -30.28
C SER A 248 -1.56 -8.01 -30.42
N GLN A 249 -0.76 -8.92 -30.97
CA GLN A 249 -1.09 -10.35 -31.09
C GLN A 249 -0.99 -11.09 -29.74
N TYR A 250 -0.12 -10.63 -28.83
CA TYR A 250 0.04 -11.19 -27.49
C TYR A 250 -1.11 -10.81 -26.53
N LEU A 251 -1.88 -9.77 -26.88
CA LEU A 251 -3.01 -9.24 -26.11
C LEU A 251 -4.39 -9.73 -26.64
N ASP A 252 -4.43 -10.58 -27.67
CA ASP A 252 -5.68 -11.14 -28.22
C ASP A 252 -6.28 -12.18 -27.25
N PRO A 253 -7.48 -11.96 -26.67
CA PRO A 253 -8.08 -12.83 -25.66
C PRO A 253 -8.41 -14.25 -26.14
N ASN A 254 -8.34 -14.51 -27.44
CA ASN A 254 -8.75 -15.79 -28.02
C ASN A 254 -7.70 -16.92 -27.90
N THR A 255 -6.50 -16.65 -27.40
CA THR A 255 -5.44 -17.65 -27.22
C THR A 255 -5.45 -18.36 -25.86
N ASN A 256 -6.20 -17.84 -24.87
CA ASN A 256 -6.31 -18.43 -23.52
C ASN A 256 -7.76 -18.78 -23.13
N ALA A 257 -8.55 -19.30 -24.06
CA ALA A 257 -9.84 -19.91 -23.74
C ALA A 257 -9.62 -21.30 -23.12
N GLY A 258 -9.34 -21.34 -21.81
CA GLY A 258 -9.01 -22.61 -21.16
C GLY A 258 -9.02 -22.69 -19.65
N THR A 259 -9.48 -21.70 -18.89
CA THR A 259 -9.66 -21.86 -17.42
C THR A 259 -10.82 -20.99 -16.91
N ASN A 260 -11.79 -21.62 -16.25
CA ASN A 260 -12.91 -20.97 -15.53
C ASN A 260 -12.43 -20.28 -14.23
N VAL A 261 -11.37 -19.48 -14.30
CA VAL A 261 -10.88 -18.68 -13.16
C VAL A 261 -11.54 -17.30 -13.24
N PRO A 262 -12.14 -16.78 -12.15
CA PRO A 262 -12.69 -15.43 -12.15
C PRO A 262 -11.62 -14.40 -12.52
N ALA A 263 -11.92 -13.51 -13.47
CA ALA A 263 -11.02 -12.42 -13.81
C ALA A 263 -10.91 -11.44 -12.62
N PRO A 264 -9.71 -10.97 -12.26
CA PRO A 264 -9.57 -10.03 -11.15
C PRO A 264 -10.23 -8.69 -11.50
N PRO A 265 -10.72 -7.94 -10.48
CA PRO A 265 -11.15 -6.58 -10.69
C PRO A 265 -9.97 -5.72 -11.17
N PRO A 266 -10.20 -4.69 -12.02
CA PRO A 266 -9.16 -3.73 -12.37
C PRO A 266 -8.52 -3.17 -11.10
N HIS A 267 -7.19 -3.01 -11.10
CA HIS A 267 -6.44 -2.49 -9.94
C HIS A 267 -6.88 -1.06 -9.62
N HIS A 268 -7.86 -0.94 -8.73
CA HIS A 268 -8.33 0.31 -8.18
C HIS A 268 -7.52 0.69 -6.93
N GLN A 269 -7.37 2.00 -6.72
CA GLN A 269 -6.75 2.63 -5.56
C GLN A 269 -7.14 2.01 -4.19
N LYS A 270 -8.36 1.45 -4.07
CA LYS A 270 -8.85 0.75 -2.86
C LYS A 270 -8.00 -0.45 -2.41
N HIS A 271 -7.28 -1.09 -3.33
CA HIS A 271 -6.50 -2.31 -3.09
C HIS A 271 -5.20 -2.03 -2.30
N TYR A 272 -4.45 -0.99 -2.68
CA TYR A 272 -3.27 -0.56 -1.91
C TYR A 272 -3.63 -0.15 -0.49
N ARG A 273 -4.80 0.48 -0.32
CA ARG A 273 -5.28 0.88 0.98
C ARG A 273 -5.47 -0.31 1.93
N ARG A 274 -6.07 -1.40 1.45
CA ARG A 274 -6.29 -2.63 2.22
C ARG A 274 -4.97 -3.29 2.63
N ALA A 275 -3.98 -3.29 1.73
CA ALA A 275 -2.63 -3.77 2.06
C ALA A 275 -1.97 -2.93 3.16
N ILE A 276 -2.04 -1.59 3.05
CA ILE A 276 -1.52 -0.65 4.07
C ILE A 276 -2.21 -0.81 5.42
N ASP A 277 -3.52 -1.06 5.41
CA ASP A 277 -4.32 -1.23 6.61
C ASP A 277 -4.21 -2.66 7.18
N HIS A 278 -3.48 -3.58 6.53
CA HIS A 278 -3.42 -5.00 6.88
C HIS A 278 -4.82 -5.66 6.98
N ASP A 279 -5.69 -5.37 6.01
CA ASP A 279 -7.08 -5.87 5.94
C ASP A 279 -7.35 -6.56 4.60
N LEU A 280 -6.53 -7.58 4.31
CA LEU A 280 -6.56 -8.35 3.05
C LEU A 280 -7.73 -9.35 2.99
N LEU A 281 -8.42 -9.58 4.11
CA LEU A 281 -9.72 -10.24 4.16
C LEU A 281 -10.71 -9.61 3.18
N LEU A 282 -10.69 -8.29 3.03
CA LEU A 282 -11.57 -7.58 2.10
C LEU A 282 -11.29 -7.91 0.62
N ASP A 283 -10.03 -8.16 0.25
CA ASP A 283 -9.68 -8.59 -1.11
C ASP A 283 -10.17 -10.02 -1.38
N TRP A 284 -10.13 -10.90 -0.37
CA TRP A 284 -10.72 -12.23 -0.47
C TRP A 284 -12.25 -12.16 -0.59
N LEU A 285 -12.90 -11.35 0.23
CA LEU A 285 -14.36 -11.18 0.21
C LEU A 285 -14.86 -10.57 -1.10
N ASP A 286 -14.10 -9.66 -1.72
CA ASP A 286 -14.45 -9.11 -3.04
C ASP A 286 -14.49 -10.20 -4.14
N LEU A 287 -13.72 -11.30 -4.02
CA LEU A 287 -13.67 -12.38 -5.01
C LEU A 287 -14.56 -13.58 -4.66
N TYR A 288 -14.62 -13.95 -3.38
CA TYR A 288 -15.25 -15.20 -2.92
C TYR A 288 -16.40 -14.98 -1.93
N GLY A 289 -16.65 -13.74 -1.52
CA GLY A 289 -17.63 -13.39 -0.50
C GLY A 289 -19.08 -13.34 -0.98
N ASP A 290 -19.37 -13.53 -2.27
CA ASP A 290 -20.73 -13.39 -2.84
C ASP A 290 -21.77 -14.34 -2.23
N CYS A 291 -21.35 -15.43 -1.59
CA CYS A 291 -22.24 -16.30 -0.81
C CYS A 291 -22.69 -15.68 0.52
N HIS A 292 -22.10 -14.56 0.93
CA HIS A 292 -22.42 -13.82 2.14
C HIS A 292 -23.23 -12.56 1.83
N GLN A 293 -24.02 -12.13 2.82
CA GLN A 293 -24.83 -10.92 2.69
C GLN A 293 -23.93 -9.68 2.74
N LYS A 294 -23.96 -8.89 1.66
CA LYS A 294 -23.34 -7.56 1.59
C LYS A 294 -24.17 -6.55 2.38
N ASP A 295 -23.49 -5.55 2.94
CA ASP A 295 -24.14 -4.39 3.55
C ASP A 295 -25.07 -3.73 2.50
N PRO A 296 -26.24 -3.20 2.90
CA PRO A 296 -27.07 -2.40 2.01
C PRO A 296 -26.20 -1.29 1.38
N SER A 297 -26.35 -1.07 0.08
CA SER A 297 -25.54 -0.06 -0.62
C SER A 297 -25.76 1.31 0.02
N THR A 298 -24.83 1.76 0.84
CA THR A 298 -24.71 3.17 1.15
C THR A 298 -24.32 3.86 -0.14
N SER A 299 -25.00 4.95 -0.47
CA SER A 299 -24.73 5.75 -1.68
C SER A 299 -23.33 6.36 -1.59
N ILE A 300 -22.32 5.58 -1.95
CA ILE A 300 -20.96 6.02 -2.18
C ILE A 300 -20.99 6.84 -3.49
N SER A 301 -21.34 8.13 -3.42
CA SER A 301 -21.35 8.99 -4.62
C SER A 301 -20.75 10.39 -4.44
N THR A 302 -20.69 10.95 -3.23
CA THR A 302 -20.24 12.35 -3.05
C THR A 302 -18.72 12.52 -2.95
N SER A 303 -18.00 11.64 -2.23
CA SER A 303 -16.54 11.76 -2.10
C SER A 303 -15.79 11.58 -3.43
N TRP A 304 -16.26 10.64 -4.27
CA TRP A 304 -15.75 10.44 -5.62
C TRP A 304 -15.94 11.68 -6.49
N THR A 305 -17.06 12.38 -6.33
CA THR A 305 -17.37 13.59 -7.10
C THR A 305 -16.36 14.71 -6.79
N GLN A 306 -15.99 14.91 -5.52
CA GLN A 306 -15.01 15.93 -5.13
C GLN A 306 -13.58 15.58 -5.57
N ILE A 307 -13.17 14.31 -5.45
CA ILE A 307 -11.88 13.84 -5.93
C ILE A 307 -11.73 14.10 -7.43
N ASP A 308 -12.76 13.73 -8.20
CA ASP A 308 -12.77 13.88 -9.65
C ASP A 308 -12.80 15.36 -10.07
N GLN A 309 -13.60 16.20 -9.40
CA GLN A 309 -13.60 17.65 -9.60
C GLN A 309 -12.23 18.27 -9.34
N PHE A 310 -11.56 17.91 -8.23
CA PHE A 310 -10.22 18.41 -7.92
C PHE A 310 -9.21 18.00 -8.99
N LYS A 311 -9.19 16.72 -9.39
CA LYS A 311 -8.30 16.25 -10.46
C LYS A 311 -8.55 17.00 -11.78
N LYS A 312 -9.82 17.16 -12.18
CA LYS A 312 -10.20 17.93 -13.38
C LYS A 312 -9.73 19.39 -13.32
N GLN A 313 -9.86 20.05 -12.18
CA GLN A 313 -9.40 21.43 -12.01
C GLN A 313 -7.87 21.54 -12.10
N VAL A 314 -7.13 20.62 -11.47
CA VAL A 314 -5.66 20.56 -11.57
C VAL A 314 -5.25 20.40 -13.03
N VAL A 315 -5.82 19.43 -13.75
CA VAL A 315 -5.54 19.19 -15.17
C VAL A 315 -5.87 20.43 -16.01
N THR A 316 -7.04 21.03 -15.80
CA THR A 316 -7.47 22.24 -16.54
C THR A 316 -6.50 23.40 -16.33
N TYR A 317 -6.08 23.64 -15.09
CA TYR A 317 -5.11 24.67 -14.76
C TYR A 317 -3.75 24.39 -15.40
N LEU A 318 -3.22 23.17 -15.31
CA LEU A 318 -1.92 22.83 -15.89
C LEU A 318 -1.94 22.97 -17.42
N LYS A 319 -3.01 22.54 -18.09
CA LYS A 319 -3.20 22.74 -19.53
C LYS A 319 -3.21 24.23 -19.90
N SER A 320 -3.78 25.10 -19.07
CA SER A 320 -3.78 26.55 -19.33
C SER A 320 -2.38 27.17 -19.24
N GLN A 321 -1.42 26.49 -18.61
CA GLN A 321 -0.01 26.92 -18.53
C GLN A 321 0.87 26.30 -19.64
N LEU A 322 0.30 25.43 -20.48
CA LEU A 322 1.02 24.69 -21.50
C LEU A 322 0.56 25.11 -22.91
N PRO A 323 1.47 25.18 -23.90
CA PRO A 323 1.05 25.33 -25.29
C PRO A 323 0.36 24.05 -25.76
N THR A 324 -0.63 24.19 -26.65
CA THR A 324 -1.53 23.10 -27.08
C THR A 324 -0.81 21.87 -27.67
N ASN A 325 0.40 22.05 -28.19
CA ASN A 325 1.21 20.98 -28.77
C ASN A 325 2.21 20.33 -27.80
N ALA A 326 2.32 20.81 -26.56
CA ALA A 326 3.25 20.27 -25.57
C ALA A 326 2.65 19.19 -24.67
N TYR A 327 1.36 18.89 -24.81
CA TYR A 327 0.71 17.86 -24.00
C TYR A 327 -0.24 16.94 -24.78
N LEU A 328 -0.44 15.75 -24.23
CA LEU A 328 -1.54 14.85 -24.58
C LEU A 328 -2.39 14.59 -23.33
N ASP A 329 -3.72 14.57 -23.48
CA ASP A 329 -4.63 14.07 -22.46
C ASP A 329 -5.42 12.89 -23.02
N LEU A 330 -5.35 11.76 -22.32
CA LEU A 330 -5.98 10.51 -22.74
C LEU A 330 -7.45 10.43 -22.28
N GLN A 331 -7.85 11.17 -21.24
CA GLN A 331 -9.24 11.15 -20.74
C GLN A 331 -10.19 12.13 -21.45
N SER A 332 -9.72 12.94 -22.42
CA SER A 332 -10.59 13.91 -23.12
C SER A 332 -11.52 13.30 -24.19
N THR A 333 -11.41 12.01 -24.46
CA THR A 333 -12.36 11.24 -25.29
C THR A 333 -13.31 10.49 -24.37
N SER A 334 -14.52 11.02 -24.13
CA SER A 334 -15.53 10.34 -23.30
C SER A 334 -15.71 8.88 -23.75
N PRO A 335 -15.77 7.90 -22.83
CA PRO A 335 -16.26 6.58 -23.19
C PRO A 335 -17.74 6.73 -23.54
N SER A 336 -18.07 6.59 -24.82
CA SER A 336 -19.47 6.33 -25.19
C SER A 336 -19.85 4.99 -24.55
N PRO A 337 -21.03 4.85 -23.92
CA PRO A 337 -21.47 3.55 -23.43
C PRO A 337 -21.46 2.56 -24.60
N PRO A 338 -20.86 1.36 -24.44
CA PRO A 338 -20.68 0.45 -25.57
C PRO A 338 -22.06 0.06 -26.12
N ALA A 339 -22.29 0.37 -27.39
CA ALA A 339 -23.58 0.19 -28.05
C ALA A 339 -23.83 -1.27 -28.46
N SER A 340 -22.82 -2.16 -28.34
CA SER A 340 -22.93 -3.56 -28.72
C SER A 340 -21.96 -4.49 -27.96
N VAL A 341 -22.26 -5.79 -28.00
CA VAL A 341 -21.49 -6.88 -27.37
C VAL A 341 -20.08 -7.01 -27.97
N ASP A 342 -19.87 -6.63 -29.23
CA ASP A 342 -18.57 -6.71 -29.90
C ASP A 342 -17.57 -5.62 -29.45
N GLN A 343 -18.04 -4.47 -28.95
CA GLN A 343 -17.16 -3.44 -28.36
C GLN A 343 -16.63 -3.82 -26.96
N LYS A 344 -17.20 -4.84 -26.29
CA LYS A 344 -16.65 -5.38 -25.04
C LYS A 344 -15.33 -6.14 -25.25
N LYS A 345 -15.06 -6.61 -26.48
CA LYS A 345 -13.82 -7.32 -26.82
C LYS A 345 -12.61 -6.41 -27.03
N SER A 346 -12.82 -5.11 -27.25
CA SER A 346 -11.73 -4.11 -27.40
C SER A 346 -11.26 -3.52 -26.06
N GLN A 347 -11.71 -4.07 -24.94
CA GLN A 347 -11.36 -3.62 -23.60
C GLN A 347 -10.55 -4.69 -22.88
N ILE A 348 -9.32 -4.35 -22.48
CA ILE A 348 -8.58 -5.16 -21.51
C ILE A 348 -9.11 -4.73 -20.15
N ARG A 349 -10.03 -5.53 -19.60
CA ARG A 349 -10.48 -5.42 -18.18
C ARG A 349 -10.92 -3.99 -17.78
N GLY A 350 -11.68 -3.33 -18.66
CA GLY A 350 -12.26 -2.00 -18.42
C GLY A 350 -11.45 -0.81 -18.95
N LEU A 351 -10.26 -1.03 -19.53
CA LEU A 351 -9.52 0.00 -20.25
C LEU A 351 -9.73 -0.07 -21.74
N SER A 352 -9.66 1.10 -22.39
CA SER A 352 -9.51 1.15 -23.83
C SER A 352 -8.08 0.72 -24.20
N TYR A 353 -7.94 -0.32 -25.04
CA TYR A 353 -6.66 -0.65 -25.69
C TYR A 353 -6.04 0.57 -26.41
N ASP A 354 -6.90 1.52 -26.80
CA ASP A 354 -6.52 2.82 -27.36
C ASP A 354 -5.69 3.66 -26.38
N ASP A 355 -6.03 3.72 -25.10
CA ASP A 355 -5.33 4.57 -24.13
C ASP A 355 -3.91 4.07 -23.83
N LEU A 356 -3.75 2.75 -23.74
CA LEU A 356 -2.44 2.12 -23.64
C LEU A 356 -1.62 2.43 -24.88
N SER A 357 -2.14 2.14 -26.07
CA SER A 357 -1.46 2.37 -27.34
C SER A 357 -1.07 3.85 -27.54
N ARG A 358 -1.96 4.77 -27.18
CA ARG A 358 -1.70 6.21 -27.23
C ARG A 358 -0.65 6.65 -26.21
N THR A 359 -0.64 6.07 -25.01
CA THR A 359 0.43 6.30 -24.02
C THR A 359 1.77 5.89 -24.61
N LEU A 360 1.87 4.68 -25.16
CA LEU A 360 3.11 4.16 -25.74
C LEU A 360 3.60 5.01 -26.91
N ASN A 361 2.72 5.32 -27.87
CA ASN A 361 3.06 6.20 -29.00
C ASN A 361 3.51 7.59 -28.53
N SER A 362 2.94 8.12 -27.44
CA SER A 362 3.33 9.42 -26.89
C SER A 362 4.71 9.39 -26.26
N LEU A 363 5.05 8.28 -25.61
CA LEU A 363 6.37 8.06 -25.03
C LEU A 363 7.44 7.90 -26.12
N GLU A 364 7.12 7.16 -27.19
CA GLU A 364 7.99 7.01 -28.37
C GLU A 364 8.21 8.34 -29.09
N THR A 365 7.16 9.15 -29.22
CA THR A 365 7.24 10.48 -29.86
C THR A 365 7.71 11.57 -28.92
N GLN A 366 8.10 11.23 -27.68
CA GLN A 366 8.65 12.14 -26.68
C GLN A 366 7.73 13.33 -26.36
N VAL A 367 6.42 13.08 -26.27
CA VAL A 367 5.43 14.08 -25.87
C VAL A 367 5.78 14.60 -24.47
N PRO A 368 6.02 15.91 -24.27
CA PRO A 368 6.62 16.38 -23.03
C PRO A 368 5.75 16.23 -21.78
N VAL A 369 4.42 16.32 -21.94
CA VAL A 369 3.46 16.23 -20.86
C VAL A 369 2.33 15.27 -21.25
N ILE A 370 2.08 14.24 -20.45
CA ILE A 370 1.03 13.25 -20.71
C ILE A 370 0.15 13.16 -19.47
N PHE A 371 -1.12 13.53 -19.62
CA PHE A 371 -2.14 13.37 -18.58
C PHE A 371 -2.79 11.99 -18.70
N HIS A 372 -3.02 11.35 -17.56
CA HIS A 372 -3.68 10.04 -17.46
C HIS A 372 -2.95 8.93 -18.24
N ALA A 373 -1.62 8.97 -18.26
CA ALA A 373 -0.79 7.96 -18.91
C ALA A 373 -1.08 6.58 -18.32
N THR A 374 -1.38 5.61 -19.17
CA THR A 374 -1.81 4.27 -18.76
C THR A 374 -0.77 3.24 -19.16
N LEU A 375 -0.29 2.45 -18.18
CA LEU A 375 0.63 1.34 -18.39
C LEU A 375 0.08 0.04 -17.80
N TYR A 376 0.38 -1.07 -18.45
CA TYR A 376 0.02 -2.42 -18.02
C TYR A 376 1.27 -3.29 -17.99
N ASP A 377 1.45 -4.02 -16.90
CA ASP A 377 2.50 -5.03 -16.75
C ASP A 377 1.84 -6.41 -16.81
N ALA A 378 2.11 -7.12 -17.89
CA ALA A 378 1.58 -8.45 -18.15
C ALA A 378 2.17 -9.51 -17.22
N SER A 379 3.37 -9.30 -16.65
CA SER A 379 4.04 -10.28 -15.79
C SER A 379 3.40 -10.38 -14.41
N THR A 380 2.99 -9.23 -13.86
CA THR A 380 2.27 -9.16 -12.58
C THR A 380 0.77 -8.98 -12.76
N ASP A 381 0.30 -8.91 -14.01
CA ASP A 381 -1.08 -8.65 -14.37
C ASP A 381 -1.64 -7.40 -13.65
N THR A 382 -0.82 -6.34 -13.62
CA THR A 382 -1.11 -5.09 -12.92
C THR A 382 -1.27 -3.92 -13.85
N LEU A 383 -2.15 -3.01 -13.46
CA LEU A 383 -2.42 -1.78 -14.18
C LEU A 383 -2.03 -0.54 -13.37
N GLY A 384 -1.45 0.45 -14.06
CA GLY A 384 -1.13 1.75 -13.48
C GLY A 384 -1.65 2.90 -14.33
N ILE A 385 -2.38 3.83 -13.70
CA ILE A 385 -2.78 5.10 -14.30
C ILE A 385 -2.01 6.23 -13.61
N MET A 386 -1.28 7.00 -14.41
CA MET A 386 -0.51 8.15 -13.96
C MET A 386 -1.28 9.43 -14.22
N ASP A 387 -1.68 10.15 -13.18
CA ASP A 387 -2.41 11.41 -13.33
C ASP A 387 -1.62 12.40 -14.21
N LEU A 388 -0.30 12.48 -14.00
CA LEU A 388 0.62 13.28 -14.81
C LEU A 388 1.96 12.57 -14.96
N LEU A 389 2.38 12.38 -16.21
CA LEU A 389 3.72 11.97 -16.59
C LEU A 389 4.38 13.12 -17.37
N ILE A 390 5.53 13.60 -16.91
CA ILE A 390 6.09 14.87 -17.37
C ILE A 390 7.61 14.83 -17.49
N GLN A 391 8.15 15.37 -18.58
CA GLN A 391 9.59 15.58 -18.75
C GLN A 391 10.13 16.62 -17.77
N MET A 392 11.33 16.41 -17.22
CA MET A 392 11.90 17.25 -16.18
C MET A 392 12.10 18.71 -16.60
N SER A 393 12.34 18.98 -17.90
CA SER A 393 12.39 20.34 -18.44
C SER A 393 11.08 21.12 -18.28
N TRP A 394 9.95 20.44 -18.38
CA TRP A 394 8.61 21.03 -18.14
C TRP A 394 8.23 20.98 -16.67
N PHE A 395 8.64 19.93 -15.94
CA PHE A 395 8.47 19.86 -14.50
C PHE A 395 9.10 21.07 -13.80
N GLN A 396 10.31 21.46 -14.18
CA GLN A 396 10.98 22.64 -13.63
C GLN A 396 10.18 23.93 -13.85
N LYS A 397 9.51 24.07 -15.00
CA LYS A 397 8.69 25.24 -15.34
C LYS A 397 7.37 25.28 -14.56
N LEU A 398 6.69 24.14 -14.47
CA LEU A 398 5.37 24.05 -13.83
C LEU A 398 5.45 23.96 -12.29
N PHE A 399 6.50 23.34 -11.77
CA PHE A 399 6.68 23.08 -10.34
C PHE A 399 8.07 23.56 -9.84
N PRO A 400 8.40 24.87 -9.95
CA PRO A 400 9.72 25.38 -9.60
C PRO A 400 10.08 25.15 -8.12
N THR A 401 9.10 25.23 -7.22
CA THR A 401 9.31 24.94 -5.79
C THR A 401 9.62 23.47 -5.52
N ALA A 402 9.06 22.54 -6.32
CA ALA A 402 9.39 21.12 -6.22
C ALA A 402 10.75 20.82 -6.85
N TRP A 403 11.13 21.55 -7.91
CA TRP A 403 12.46 21.44 -8.50
C TRP A 403 13.58 21.79 -7.51
N GLU A 404 13.42 22.87 -6.73
CA GLU A 404 14.38 23.25 -5.69
C GLU A 404 14.59 22.13 -4.63
N LYS A 405 13.53 21.39 -4.33
CA LYS A 405 13.55 20.28 -3.37
C LYS A 405 14.47 19.14 -3.79
N ILE A 406 14.66 18.89 -5.09
CA ILE A 406 15.55 17.82 -5.59
C ILE A 406 16.98 18.02 -5.06
N SER A 407 17.46 19.26 -5.12
CA SER A 407 18.81 19.60 -4.62
C SER A 407 18.90 19.45 -3.09
N LEU A 408 17.83 19.79 -2.35
CA LEU A 408 17.77 19.64 -0.90
C LEU A 408 17.74 18.16 -0.47
N ALA A 409 17.13 17.29 -1.28
CA ALA A 409 17.08 15.84 -1.04
C ALA A 409 18.41 15.13 -1.34
N LYS A 410 19.38 15.81 -1.95
CA LYS A 410 20.64 15.21 -2.46
C LYS A 410 20.39 14.06 -3.45
N LEU A 411 19.32 14.16 -4.24
CA LEU A 411 19.01 13.20 -5.29
C LEU A 411 19.87 13.46 -6.54
N PRO A 412 20.11 12.45 -7.39
CA PRO A 412 20.74 12.63 -8.69
C PRO A 412 20.02 13.72 -9.49
N ARG A 413 20.78 14.63 -10.10
CA ARG A 413 20.17 15.66 -10.97
C ARG A 413 19.65 14.98 -12.24
N PRO A 414 18.35 15.11 -12.54
CA PRO A 414 17.81 14.46 -13.71
C PRO A 414 18.15 15.22 -14.99
N THR A 415 18.15 14.51 -16.12
CA THR A 415 18.30 15.12 -17.45
C THR A 415 17.01 15.85 -17.83
N SER A 416 17.08 16.76 -18.80
CA SER A 416 15.91 17.55 -19.24
C SER A 416 14.81 16.71 -19.89
N THR A 417 15.16 15.57 -20.46
CA THR A 417 14.31 14.63 -21.19
C THR A 417 13.78 13.49 -20.32
N GLN A 418 14.37 13.27 -19.14
CA GLN A 418 13.86 12.27 -18.21
C GLN A 418 12.42 12.57 -17.80
N TYR A 419 11.60 11.53 -17.68
CA TYR A 419 10.24 11.65 -17.17
C TYR A 419 10.18 11.45 -15.66
N THR A 420 9.26 12.16 -15.01
CA THR A 420 8.84 11.91 -13.64
C THR A 420 7.31 11.85 -13.59
N LEU A 421 6.78 11.16 -12.58
CA LEU A 421 5.34 11.06 -12.37
C LEU A 421 4.89 11.95 -11.22
N VAL A 422 3.68 12.51 -11.36
CA VAL A 422 2.98 13.25 -10.31
C VAL A 422 1.58 12.67 -10.15
N GLN A 423 1.27 12.21 -8.94
CA GLN A 423 -0.05 11.70 -8.55
C GLN A 423 -0.85 12.77 -7.82
N PHE A 424 -2.11 12.97 -8.20
CA PHE A 424 -3.01 13.96 -7.60
C PHE A 424 -3.88 13.30 -6.53
N ARG A 425 -3.87 13.84 -5.32
CA ARG A 425 -4.67 13.34 -4.20
C ARG A 425 -5.50 14.46 -3.60
N TYR A 426 -6.79 14.23 -3.42
CA TYR A 426 -7.67 15.15 -2.71
C TYR A 426 -7.46 15.03 -1.19
N ASN A 427 -6.23 15.33 -0.74
CA ASN A 427 -5.82 15.27 0.66
C ASN A 427 -4.92 16.46 1.00
N ARG A 428 -5.01 16.94 2.25
CA ARG A 428 -4.01 17.87 2.80
C ARG A 428 -2.77 17.09 3.22
N LEU A 429 -1.67 17.29 2.50
CA LEU A 429 -0.43 16.55 2.74
C LEU A 429 0.28 17.01 4.01
N LYS A 430 0.85 16.07 4.76
CA LYS A 430 1.86 16.32 5.80
C LYS A 430 3.22 16.00 5.22
N LEU A 431 4.08 17.01 5.18
CA LEU A 431 5.43 16.91 4.66
C LEU A 431 6.43 16.96 5.82
N CYS A 432 7.60 16.37 5.63
CA CYS A 432 8.68 16.45 6.60
C CYS A 432 9.15 17.91 6.79
N ALA A 433 10.03 18.14 7.77
CA ALA A 433 10.68 19.44 7.94
C ALA A 433 11.31 19.90 6.60
N LYS A 434 11.23 21.21 6.31
CA LYS A 434 11.61 21.82 5.01
C LYS A 434 10.75 21.38 3.81
N THR A 435 9.53 20.89 4.05
CA THR A 435 8.50 20.60 3.04
C THR A 435 8.95 19.63 1.94
N LEU A 436 9.85 18.68 2.27
CA LEU A 436 10.54 17.85 1.29
C LEU A 436 9.81 16.53 0.97
N TYR A 437 9.93 15.54 1.85
CA TYR A 437 9.35 14.21 1.70
C TYR A 437 7.90 14.16 2.21
N LEU A 438 7.08 13.34 1.56
CA LEU A 438 5.76 13.01 2.08
C LEU A 438 5.90 12.16 3.36
N LEU A 439 5.09 12.41 4.39
CA LEU A 439 5.12 11.62 5.64
C LEU A 439 4.17 10.41 5.60
N ASN A 440 4.34 9.49 6.54
CA ASN A 440 3.43 8.37 6.78
C ASN A 440 2.33 8.74 7.79
N SER A 441 1.83 9.98 7.73
CA SER A 441 0.98 10.58 8.78
C SER A 441 -0.48 10.16 8.75
N SER A 442 -0.95 9.63 7.61
CA SER A 442 -2.31 9.13 7.43
C SER A 442 -2.28 7.99 6.43
N CYS A 443 -3.26 7.11 6.48
CA CYS A 443 -3.32 6.02 5.52
C CYS A 443 -3.51 6.48 4.08
N GLY A 444 -4.21 7.59 3.83
CA GLY A 444 -4.31 8.14 2.47
C GLY A 444 -2.95 8.58 1.90
N GLN A 445 -2.01 9.00 2.75
CA GLN A 445 -0.64 9.28 2.30
C GLN A 445 0.20 8.02 2.13
N LYS A 446 0.05 7.02 3.01
CA LYS A 446 0.73 5.73 2.88
C LYS A 446 0.30 5.01 1.60
N GLU A 447 -0.99 5.02 1.31
CA GLU A 447 -1.60 4.53 0.07
C GLU A 447 -1.04 5.27 -1.16
N ALA A 448 -1.03 6.60 -1.15
CA ALA A 448 -0.45 7.38 -2.25
C ALA A 448 1.04 7.09 -2.48
N LYS A 449 1.81 6.79 -1.42
CA LYS A 449 3.20 6.36 -1.54
C LYS A 449 3.31 4.97 -2.17
N MET A 450 2.52 4.01 -1.69
CA MET A 450 2.51 2.64 -2.22
C MET A 450 2.14 2.62 -3.70
N GLU A 451 1.14 3.39 -4.08
CA GLU A 451 0.75 3.56 -5.48
C GLU A 451 1.85 4.25 -6.30
N CYS A 452 2.44 5.34 -5.80
CA CYS A 452 3.57 6.00 -6.48
C CYS A 452 4.75 5.05 -6.71
N VAL A 453 5.10 4.24 -5.70
CA VAL A 453 6.14 3.19 -5.81
C VAL A 453 5.76 2.15 -6.86
N HIS A 454 4.50 1.71 -6.89
CA HIS A 454 4.04 0.78 -7.91
C HIS A 454 4.15 1.37 -9.33
N LEU A 455 3.70 2.61 -9.52
CA LEU A 455 3.74 3.28 -10.83
C LEU A 455 5.18 3.55 -11.29
N LEU A 456 6.11 3.87 -10.38
CA LEU A 456 7.53 3.96 -10.69
C LEU A 456 8.07 2.61 -11.18
N ASN A 457 7.75 1.51 -10.47
CA ASN A 457 8.15 0.18 -10.90
C ASN A 457 7.58 -0.19 -12.29
N LEU A 458 6.33 0.18 -12.58
CA LEU A 458 5.75 0.00 -13.91
C LEU A 458 6.48 0.80 -15.00
N LEU A 459 6.87 2.05 -14.70
CA LEU A 459 7.66 2.87 -15.63
C LEU A 459 9.04 2.26 -15.90
N HIS A 460 9.73 1.79 -14.87
CA HIS A 460 11.08 1.25 -14.98
C HIS A 460 11.13 -0.14 -15.62
N SER A 461 10.09 -0.95 -15.42
CA SER A 461 9.98 -2.30 -16.01
C SER A 461 9.50 -2.29 -17.47
N HIS A 462 9.01 -1.15 -17.97
CA HIS A 462 8.41 -1.09 -19.30
C HIS A 462 9.45 -1.31 -20.43
N PRO A 463 9.16 -2.16 -21.45
CA PRO A 463 10.11 -2.53 -22.51
C PRO A 463 10.67 -1.39 -23.39
N ILE A 464 10.04 -0.22 -23.38
CA ILE A 464 10.39 0.92 -24.25
C ILE A 464 11.71 1.61 -23.83
N GLY A 465 12.28 1.27 -22.67
CA GLY A 465 13.59 1.80 -22.26
C GLY A 465 13.58 3.30 -21.95
N LEU A 466 12.45 3.80 -21.45
CA LEU A 466 12.26 5.20 -21.05
C LEU A 466 13.25 5.63 -19.96
N GLU A 467 13.87 6.79 -20.15
CA GLU A 467 14.62 7.44 -19.08
C GLU A 467 13.64 8.09 -18.09
N CYS A 468 13.47 7.48 -16.93
CA CYS A 468 12.61 7.98 -15.86
C CYS A 468 13.42 8.22 -14.58
N THR A 469 12.98 9.17 -13.76
CA THR A 469 13.56 9.38 -12.42
C THR A 469 13.29 8.18 -11.52
N SER A 470 14.19 7.91 -10.56
CA SER A 470 13.99 6.87 -9.54
C SER A 470 13.03 7.26 -8.41
N TYR A 471 12.46 8.46 -8.49
CA TYR A 471 11.56 9.06 -7.52
C TYR A 471 10.35 9.66 -8.23
N GLY A 472 9.29 9.90 -7.47
CA GLY A 472 8.04 10.49 -7.97
C GLY A 472 7.44 11.46 -6.97
N TRP A 473 6.29 12.03 -7.32
CA TRP A 473 5.66 13.10 -6.55
C TRP A 473 4.20 12.83 -6.27
N VAL A 474 3.74 13.26 -5.10
CA VAL A 474 2.32 13.31 -4.74
C VAL A 474 1.93 14.76 -4.49
N MET A 475 0.88 15.22 -5.14
CA MET A 475 0.31 16.57 -5.02
C MET A 475 -1.01 16.52 -4.27
N GLY A 476 -1.18 17.41 -3.30
CA GLY A 476 -2.42 17.61 -2.56
C GLY A 476 -3.12 18.91 -2.91
N TYR A 477 -4.34 19.10 -2.41
CA TYR A 477 -5.00 20.41 -2.49
C TYR A 477 -4.34 21.43 -1.54
N GLN A 478 -3.76 20.96 -0.42
CA GLN A 478 -2.98 21.73 0.54
C GLN A 478 -1.83 20.88 1.09
N ALA A 479 -0.85 21.53 1.73
CA ALA A 479 0.18 20.84 2.50
C ALA A 479 0.49 21.57 3.82
N SER A 480 1.07 20.84 4.76
CA SER A 480 1.58 21.41 6.01
C SER A 480 2.84 20.69 6.46
N SER A 481 3.73 21.40 7.15
CA SER A 481 4.92 20.82 7.77
C SER A 481 5.12 21.41 9.17
N LEU A 482 5.77 20.65 10.05
CA LEU A 482 6.14 21.10 11.39
C LEU A 482 7.67 21.01 11.50
N SER A 483 8.32 22.12 11.83
CA SER A 483 9.76 22.18 12.00
C SER A 483 10.08 23.00 13.25
N LYS A 484 10.72 22.37 14.25
CA LYS A 484 11.08 23.01 15.53
C LYS A 484 9.90 23.74 16.21
N GLY A 485 8.73 23.11 16.22
CA GLY A 485 7.50 23.69 16.80
C GLY A 485 6.80 24.73 15.93
N VAL A 486 7.40 25.16 14.81
CA VAL A 486 6.78 26.11 13.87
C VAL A 486 6.02 25.33 12.80
N LYS A 487 4.71 25.57 12.71
CA LYS A 487 3.83 25.02 11.68
C LYS A 487 3.86 25.93 10.45
N THR A 488 4.10 25.34 9.28
CA THR A 488 4.02 26.03 7.98
C THR A 488 2.91 25.40 7.16
N ASP A 489 1.96 26.21 6.72
CA ASP A 489 0.84 25.79 5.89
C ASP A 489 1.01 26.30 4.45
N ILE A 490 0.74 25.44 3.48
CA ILE A 490 0.79 25.71 2.05
C ILE A 490 -0.63 25.54 1.51
N ASN A 491 -1.24 26.65 1.13
CA ASN A 491 -2.61 26.68 0.58
C ASN A 491 -2.65 26.66 -0.95
N ASN A 492 -1.51 26.74 -1.63
CA ASN A 492 -1.43 26.68 -3.09
C ASN A 492 -1.11 25.25 -3.54
N ALA A 493 -2.05 24.59 -4.20
CA ALA A 493 -1.98 23.18 -4.59
C ALA A 493 -0.70 22.86 -5.38
N ILE A 494 -0.29 23.73 -6.30
CA ILE A 494 0.90 23.54 -7.15
C ILE A 494 2.20 23.54 -6.35
N LYS A 495 2.20 24.09 -5.13
CA LYS A 495 3.36 24.13 -4.23
C LYS A 495 3.39 22.97 -3.22
N THR A 496 2.41 22.07 -3.25
CA THR A 496 2.23 21.03 -2.23
C THR A 496 3.04 19.76 -2.45
N LEU A 497 3.70 19.60 -3.62
CA LEU A 497 4.32 18.34 -4.04
C LEU A 497 5.23 17.76 -2.95
N GLY A 498 4.87 16.56 -2.48
CA GLY A 498 5.66 15.73 -1.58
C GLY A 498 6.45 14.69 -2.38
N LEU A 499 7.75 14.60 -2.10
CA LEU A 499 8.65 13.65 -2.74
C LEU A 499 8.45 12.23 -2.18
N VAL A 500 8.43 11.24 -3.07
CA VAL A 500 8.43 9.80 -2.77
C VAL A 500 9.66 9.17 -3.42
N CYS A 501 10.52 8.52 -2.62
CA CYS A 501 11.79 7.97 -3.07
C CYS A 501 11.97 6.51 -2.62
N PRO A 502 11.58 5.53 -3.47
CA PRO A 502 11.65 4.10 -3.18
C PRO A 502 13.06 3.58 -2.86
N GLU A 503 14.11 4.21 -3.39
CA GLU A 503 15.50 3.77 -3.21
C GLU A 503 16.10 4.16 -1.85
N THR A 504 15.51 5.14 -1.15
CA THR A 504 16.09 5.67 0.10
C THR A 504 15.08 5.78 1.24
N HIS A 505 14.08 6.66 1.12
CA HIS A 505 13.17 7.01 2.21
C HIS A 505 11.93 6.11 2.28
N ASP A 506 11.53 5.53 1.15
CA ASP A 506 10.29 4.79 0.99
C ASP A 506 10.51 3.30 0.64
N ILE A 507 11.69 2.76 0.97
CA ILE A 507 12.11 1.36 0.70
C ILE A 507 11.09 0.35 1.24
N SER A 508 10.50 0.61 2.40
CA SER A 508 9.51 -0.28 3.01
C SER A 508 8.30 -0.55 2.10
N TYR A 509 7.92 0.43 1.28
CA TYR A 509 6.79 0.29 0.37
C TYR A 509 7.12 -0.58 -0.84
N VAL A 510 8.41 -0.71 -1.19
CA VAL A 510 8.87 -1.66 -2.21
C VAL A 510 8.62 -3.09 -1.73
N THR A 511 9.01 -3.39 -0.48
CA THR A 511 8.77 -4.70 0.14
C THR A 511 7.28 -4.98 0.30
N GLN A 512 6.52 -4.05 0.90
CA GLN A 512 5.08 -4.21 1.09
C GLN A 512 4.32 -4.40 -0.23
N ARG A 513 4.72 -3.69 -1.30
CA ARG A 513 4.16 -3.90 -2.64
C ARG A 513 4.41 -5.33 -3.11
N ARG A 514 5.63 -5.84 -2.97
CA ARG A 514 5.98 -7.19 -3.41
C ARG A 514 5.17 -8.26 -2.67
N GLU A 515 5.09 -8.13 -1.34
CA GLU A 515 4.27 -9.02 -0.50
C GLU A 515 2.80 -8.98 -0.94
N TYR A 516 2.27 -7.78 -1.20
CA TYR A 516 0.89 -7.63 -1.66
C TYR A 516 0.63 -8.28 -3.03
N LEU A 517 1.51 -8.07 -4.01
CA LEU A 517 1.35 -8.71 -5.33
C LEU A 517 1.48 -10.24 -5.27
N THR A 518 2.33 -10.74 -4.37
CA THR A 518 2.44 -12.17 -4.10
C THR A 518 1.13 -12.70 -3.54
N PHE A 519 0.57 -12.03 -2.52
CA PHE A 519 -0.73 -12.37 -1.95
C PHE A 519 -1.84 -12.38 -3.00
N LEU A 520 -1.91 -11.37 -3.88
CA LEU A 520 -2.92 -11.32 -4.95
C LEU A 520 -2.80 -12.50 -5.92
N THR A 521 -1.57 -12.87 -6.27
CA THR A 521 -1.30 -14.03 -7.14
C THR A 521 -1.78 -15.32 -6.46
N GLU A 522 -1.44 -15.51 -5.19
CA GLU A 522 -1.89 -16.68 -4.42
C GLU A 522 -3.41 -16.69 -4.22
N LEU A 523 -4.03 -15.53 -4.02
CA LEU A 523 -5.48 -15.37 -3.88
C LEU A 523 -6.22 -15.79 -5.14
N GLN A 524 -5.66 -15.53 -6.32
CA GLN A 524 -6.22 -15.95 -7.60
C GLN A 524 -6.11 -17.47 -7.80
N ILE A 525 -4.96 -18.06 -7.46
CA ILE A 525 -4.67 -19.47 -7.74
C ILE A 525 -5.32 -20.38 -6.69
N HIS A 526 -5.21 -20.03 -5.42
CA HIS A 526 -5.57 -20.87 -4.27
C HIS A 526 -6.67 -20.29 -3.39
N GLY A 527 -7.11 -19.06 -3.62
CA GLY A 527 -8.00 -18.34 -2.70
C GLY A 527 -9.33 -19.04 -2.42
N ALA A 528 -9.86 -19.79 -3.38
CA ALA A 528 -11.09 -20.57 -3.21
C ALA A 528 -10.98 -21.70 -2.16
N GLU A 529 -9.75 -22.16 -1.86
CA GLU A 529 -9.48 -23.21 -0.87
C GLU A 529 -9.29 -22.63 0.55
N TRP A 530 -9.20 -21.30 0.68
CA TRP A 530 -8.94 -20.66 1.96
C TRP A 530 -10.23 -20.54 2.79
N SER A 531 -10.06 -20.63 4.10
CA SER A 531 -11.14 -20.45 5.07
C SER A 531 -10.97 -19.10 5.78
N ILE A 532 -12.08 -18.38 5.98
CA ILE A 532 -12.12 -17.16 6.79
C ILE A 532 -12.59 -17.43 8.23
N ASP A 533 -13.06 -18.64 8.54
CA ASP A 533 -13.58 -19.01 9.85
C ASP A 533 -13.46 -20.52 10.15
N PRO A 534 -12.42 -20.97 10.89
CA PRO A 534 -11.29 -20.17 11.33
C PRO A 534 -10.43 -19.71 10.14
N PRO A 535 -9.73 -18.57 10.24
CA PRO A 535 -8.83 -18.11 9.18
C PRO A 535 -7.72 -19.13 8.91
N SER A 536 -7.63 -19.61 7.67
CA SER A 536 -6.57 -20.55 7.25
C SER A 536 -5.22 -19.85 7.03
N ARG A 537 -5.22 -18.52 7.02
CA ARG A 537 -4.05 -17.69 6.74
C ARG A 537 -4.02 -16.42 7.60
N PRO A 538 -2.84 -15.88 7.95
CA PRO A 538 -2.71 -14.63 8.70
C PRO A 538 -3.38 -13.41 8.04
N GLU A 539 -3.40 -13.35 6.70
CA GLU A 539 -3.95 -12.25 5.92
C GLU A 539 -5.49 -12.17 6.00
N LEU A 540 -6.15 -13.25 6.42
CA LEU A 540 -7.62 -13.37 6.49
C LEU A 540 -8.18 -13.04 7.87
N PHE A 541 -7.34 -12.71 8.86
CA PHE A 541 -7.85 -12.22 10.15
C PHE A 541 -8.47 -10.83 9.99
N PRO A 542 -9.64 -10.57 10.61
CA PRO A 542 -10.31 -9.29 10.49
C PRO A 542 -9.48 -8.14 11.08
N ASN A 543 -9.65 -6.93 10.56
CA ASN A 543 -9.11 -5.72 11.15
C ASN A 543 -10.23 -4.72 11.50
N MET A 544 -10.60 -4.65 12.78
CA MET A 544 -11.64 -3.73 13.26
C MET A 544 -11.18 -2.28 13.45
N LYS A 545 -9.92 -1.95 13.08
CA LYS A 545 -9.43 -0.56 13.00
C LYS A 545 -9.55 0.05 11.61
N ASN A 546 -9.96 -0.74 10.61
CA ASN A 546 -10.28 -0.23 9.29
C ASN A 546 -11.79 0.02 9.17
N GLY A 547 -12.17 1.29 8.97
CA GLY A 547 -13.56 1.72 8.71
C GLY A 547 -13.89 1.90 7.22
N ASN A 548 -12.96 1.65 6.29
CA ASN A 548 -13.21 1.63 4.85
C ASN A 548 -13.40 0.19 4.38
N ASP A 549 -14.39 -0.49 4.92
CA ASP A 549 -14.60 -1.93 4.80
C ASP A 549 -15.95 -2.32 4.20
N SER A 550 -16.76 -1.33 3.81
CA SER A 550 -17.98 -1.55 3.03
C SER A 550 -17.66 -2.22 1.67
N PRO A 551 -18.49 -3.16 1.20
CA PRO A 551 -19.78 -3.58 1.74
C PRO A 551 -19.70 -4.80 2.68
N TRP A 552 -18.56 -5.01 3.34
CA TRP A 552 -18.30 -6.19 4.17
C TRP A 552 -18.19 -5.87 5.66
N SER A 553 -18.57 -4.66 6.08
CA SER A 553 -18.39 -4.16 7.45
C SER A 553 -19.12 -5.04 8.46
N GLN A 554 -20.38 -5.44 8.16
CA GLN A 554 -21.16 -6.30 9.06
C GLN A 554 -20.55 -7.70 9.19
N LEU A 555 -20.20 -8.34 8.08
CA LEU A 555 -19.59 -9.68 8.07
C LEU A 555 -18.25 -9.69 8.81
N LYS A 556 -17.39 -8.69 8.55
CA LYS A 556 -16.09 -8.56 9.23
C LYS A 556 -16.27 -8.43 10.75
N LYS A 557 -17.25 -7.62 11.19
CA LYS A 557 -17.59 -7.48 12.62
C LYS A 557 -18.06 -8.81 13.23
N GLN A 558 -18.89 -9.57 12.52
CA GLN A 558 -19.35 -10.90 12.98
C GLN A 558 -18.19 -11.90 13.11
N LEU A 559 -17.27 -11.92 12.14
CA LEU A 559 -16.06 -12.75 12.19
C LEU A 559 -15.20 -12.38 13.39
N ALA A 560 -14.92 -11.08 13.58
CA ALA A 560 -14.11 -10.61 14.71
C ALA A 560 -14.71 -11.00 16.07
N ILE A 561 -16.03 -10.87 16.23
CA ILE A 561 -16.73 -11.27 17.47
C ILE A 561 -16.62 -12.79 17.70
N ARG A 562 -16.92 -13.61 16.69
CA ARG A 562 -16.86 -15.09 16.80
C ARG A 562 -15.45 -15.59 17.10
N GLN A 563 -14.44 -14.95 16.51
CA GLN A 563 -13.03 -15.30 16.68
C GLN A 563 -12.40 -14.66 17.92
N GLN A 564 -13.14 -13.79 18.63
CA GLN A 564 -12.64 -12.99 19.74
C GLN A 564 -11.39 -12.19 19.36
N ASP A 565 -11.36 -11.64 18.15
CA ASP A 565 -10.17 -11.03 17.56
C ASP A 565 -9.70 -9.80 18.35
N LEU A 566 -8.39 -9.71 18.55
CA LEU A 566 -7.72 -8.66 19.32
C LEU A 566 -8.07 -7.26 18.84
N THR A 567 -8.30 -7.08 17.53
CA THR A 567 -8.55 -5.75 16.95
C THR A 567 -9.88 -5.13 17.36
N LEU A 568 -10.79 -5.91 17.97
CA LEU A 568 -11.97 -5.36 18.64
C LEU A 568 -11.57 -4.36 19.73
N MET A 569 -10.53 -4.69 20.51
CA MET A 569 -10.16 -3.96 21.71
C MET A 569 -9.72 -2.53 21.45
N TRP A 570 -10.06 -1.64 22.37
CA TRP A 570 -9.70 -0.24 22.30
C TRP A 570 -8.18 -0.08 22.13
N ASN A 571 -7.80 0.70 21.12
CA ASN A 571 -6.40 1.03 20.83
C ASN A 571 -5.49 -0.15 20.41
N LEU A 572 -6.02 -1.35 20.15
CA LEU A 572 -5.24 -2.50 19.67
C LEU A 572 -5.55 -2.81 18.20
N GLY A 573 -4.56 -2.72 17.31
CA GLY A 573 -4.71 -2.99 15.88
C GLY A 573 -3.92 -4.21 15.39
N PRO A 574 -3.89 -4.47 14.07
CA PRO A 574 -3.13 -5.60 13.48
C PRO A 574 -1.64 -5.60 13.85
N GLY A 575 -1.04 -4.40 13.96
CA GLY A 575 0.35 -4.27 14.39
C GLY A 575 0.59 -4.74 15.83
N GLU A 576 -0.39 -4.56 16.72
CA GLU A 576 -0.30 -5.07 18.09
C GLU A 576 -0.56 -6.57 18.17
N ARG A 577 -1.49 -7.08 17.35
CA ARG A 577 -1.69 -8.53 17.13
C ARG A 577 -0.39 -9.22 16.72
N GLN A 578 0.32 -8.64 15.74
CA GLN A 578 1.61 -9.16 15.28
C GLN A 578 2.71 -9.03 16.33
N ARG A 579 2.82 -7.89 17.03
CA ARG A 579 3.85 -7.65 18.05
C ARG A 579 3.72 -8.60 19.24
N MET A 580 2.48 -8.82 19.70
CA MET A 580 2.19 -9.66 20.87
C MET A 580 2.13 -11.14 20.53
N GLY A 581 1.85 -11.50 19.27
CA GLY A 581 1.72 -12.89 18.84
C GLY A 581 0.45 -13.59 19.35
N ILE A 582 -0.54 -12.82 19.80
CA ILE A 582 -1.84 -13.32 20.28
C ILE A 582 -2.93 -12.89 19.31
N ILE A 583 -3.90 -13.76 19.06
CA ILE A 583 -5.04 -13.46 18.17
C ILE A 583 -6.25 -13.03 18.99
N GLN A 584 -6.49 -13.67 20.13
CA GLN A 584 -7.70 -13.47 20.90
C GLN A 584 -7.48 -12.44 22.00
N TRP A 585 -8.40 -11.49 22.15
CA TRP A 585 -8.32 -10.53 23.26
C TRP A 585 -8.46 -11.21 24.63
N THR A 586 -9.03 -12.41 24.70
CA THR A 586 -9.15 -13.22 25.91
C THR A 586 -7.79 -13.72 26.44
N GLN A 587 -6.75 -13.70 25.59
CA GLN A 587 -5.38 -14.09 25.95
C GLN A 587 -4.53 -12.92 26.46
N LEU A 588 -5.09 -11.69 26.48
CA LEU A 588 -4.36 -10.52 26.93
C LEU A 588 -3.96 -10.63 28.40
N THR A 589 -2.74 -10.18 28.68
CA THR A 589 -2.20 -10.09 30.03
C THR A 589 -1.50 -8.74 30.19
N GLU A 590 -1.17 -8.38 31.42
CA GLU A 590 -0.46 -7.14 31.73
C GLU A 590 0.87 -7.03 30.95
N GLN A 591 1.62 -8.13 30.86
CA GLN A 591 2.92 -8.19 30.15
C GLN A 591 2.80 -7.81 28.67
N HIS A 592 1.73 -8.21 27.99
CA HIS A 592 1.52 -7.87 26.58
C HIS A 592 1.37 -6.35 26.38
N LEU A 593 0.90 -5.63 27.39
CA LEU A 593 0.52 -4.22 27.33
C LEU A 593 1.56 -3.25 27.91
N GLU A 594 2.78 -3.72 28.26
CA GLU A 594 3.83 -2.89 28.88
C GLU A 594 4.14 -1.61 28.08
N HIS A 595 4.16 -1.71 26.75
CA HIS A 595 4.43 -0.57 25.85
C HIS A 595 3.25 0.42 25.74
N LEU A 596 2.08 0.06 26.28
CA LEU A 596 0.86 0.88 26.38
C LEU A 596 0.52 1.18 27.84
N SER A 597 1.52 1.31 28.72
CA SER A 597 1.33 1.52 30.17
C SER A 597 0.30 2.61 30.52
N ARG A 598 0.21 3.69 29.74
CA ARG A 598 -0.80 4.75 29.92
C ARG A 598 -2.24 4.26 29.77
N TYR A 599 -2.50 3.30 28.89
CA TYR A 599 -3.84 2.81 28.53
C TYR A 599 -4.11 1.39 29.03
N GLN A 600 -3.10 0.73 29.59
CA GLN A 600 -3.15 -0.66 30.03
C GLN A 600 -4.30 -0.94 31.02
N PRO A 601 -4.55 -0.12 32.07
CA PRO A 601 -5.65 -0.39 33.00
C PRO A 601 -7.02 -0.38 32.32
N ASN A 602 -7.25 0.55 31.39
CA ASN A 602 -8.49 0.60 30.61
C ASN A 602 -8.73 -0.68 29.79
N ILE A 603 -7.68 -1.17 29.12
CA ILE A 603 -7.77 -2.37 28.28
C ILE A 603 -8.00 -3.61 29.15
N LEU A 604 -7.29 -3.74 30.28
CA LEU A 604 -7.48 -4.87 31.19
C LEU A 604 -8.87 -4.87 31.84
N ASN A 605 -9.40 -3.71 32.23
CA ASN A 605 -10.78 -3.61 32.70
C ASN A 605 -11.78 -3.98 31.60
N MET A 606 -11.53 -3.62 30.34
CA MET A 606 -12.36 -4.09 29.21
C MET A 606 -12.32 -5.60 29.05
N VAL A 607 -11.15 -6.24 29.17
CA VAL A 607 -11.01 -7.71 29.14
C VAL A 607 -11.84 -8.32 30.27
N GLU A 608 -11.61 -7.88 31.49
CA GLU A 608 -12.24 -8.39 32.71
C GLU A 608 -13.77 -8.25 32.65
N SER A 609 -14.25 -7.08 32.22
CA SER A 609 -15.68 -6.79 32.08
C SER A 609 -16.35 -7.73 31.07
N ASN A 610 -15.72 -7.96 29.92
CA ASN A 610 -16.27 -8.83 28.87
C ASN A 610 -16.16 -10.33 29.22
N LEU A 611 -15.09 -10.77 29.90
CA LEU A 611 -14.94 -12.15 30.35
C LEU A 611 -15.98 -12.51 31.44
N HIS A 612 -16.18 -11.62 32.40
CA HIS A 612 -16.99 -11.88 33.58
C HIS A 612 -18.40 -11.30 33.52
N GLN A 613 -18.77 -10.64 32.41
CA GLN A 613 -20.07 -10.01 32.21
C GLN A 613 -20.45 -9.09 33.37
N ARG A 614 -19.49 -8.25 33.81
CA ARG A 614 -19.68 -7.28 34.90
C ARG A 614 -19.30 -5.87 34.50
N VAL A 615 -20.05 -4.89 35.00
CA VAL A 615 -19.69 -3.48 34.89
C VAL A 615 -18.58 -3.16 35.90
N ILE A 616 -17.60 -2.36 35.49
CA ILE A 616 -16.43 -1.97 36.30
C ILE A 616 -16.35 -0.44 36.36
N ASN A 617 -16.16 0.10 37.56
CA ASN A 617 -15.91 1.51 37.88
C ASN A 617 -16.97 2.53 37.42
N LEU A 618 -18.13 2.10 36.93
CA LEU A 618 -19.19 3.02 36.51
C LEU A 618 -19.72 3.85 37.69
N ASP A 619 -19.71 3.30 38.90
CA ASP A 619 -20.09 3.96 40.15
C ASP A 619 -19.15 5.10 40.57
N GLN A 620 -17.94 5.15 39.99
CA GLN A 620 -17.00 6.26 40.17
C GLN A 620 -17.39 7.49 39.34
N ILE A 621 -18.26 7.31 38.35
CA ILE A 621 -18.80 8.39 37.53
C ILE A 621 -19.91 9.09 38.31
N GLN A 622 -19.57 10.17 39.02
CA GLN A 622 -20.52 10.95 39.81
C GLN A 622 -20.56 12.42 39.36
N PRO A 623 -21.04 12.69 38.12
CA PRO A 623 -21.25 14.05 37.65
C PRO A 623 -22.23 14.79 38.57
N GLU A 624 -21.89 16.04 38.91
CA GLU A 624 -22.75 16.91 39.72
C GLU A 624 -24.08 17.17 39.00
N ARG A 625 -25.16 17.23 39.78
CA ARG A 625 -26.50 17.51 39.26
C ARG A 625 -26.87 18.96 39.52
N HIS A 626 -27.39 19.63 38.50
CA HIS A 626 -27.76 21.03 38.54
C HIS A 626 -29.22 21.25 38.15
N THR A 627 -29.76 22.41 38.53
CA THR A 627 -31.17 22.77 38.29
C THR A 627 -31.52 22.79 36.81
N VAL A 628 -30.60 23.29 35.99
CA VAL A 628 -30.66 23.27 34.53
C VAL A 628 -29.35 22.69 33.99
N GLU A 629 -29.46 21.71 33.11
CA GLU A 629 -28.33 21.01 32.48
C GLU A 629 -28.56 20.94 30.97
N PHE A 630 -27.48 21.05 30.19
CA PHE A 630 -27.53 20.96 28.74
C PHE A 630 -26.64 19.81 28.25
N TYR A 631 -27.18 18.95 27.41
CA TYR A 631 -26.48 17.84 26.79
C TYR A 631 -26.33 18.12 25.30
N LEU A 632 -25.09 18.21 24.84
CA LEU A 632 -24.73 18.76 23.54
C LEU A 632 -24.08 17.72 22.64
N ASP A 633 -24.47 17.78 21.37
CA ASP A 633 -23.74 17.14 20.28
C ASP A 633 -23.70 18.07 19.06
N PHE A 634 -22.56 18.09 18.38
CA PHE A 634 -22.32 18.99 17.26
C PHE A 634 -21.97 18.16 16.03
N GLU A 635 -22.62 18.48 14.92
CA GLU A 635 -22.27 17.90 13.63
C GLU A 635 -21.40 18.86 12.83
N PHE A 636 -20.31 18.32 12.31
CA PHE A 636 -19.30 19.07 11.59
C PHE A 636 -19.14 18.50 10.18
N ILE A 637 -18.95 19.37 9.21
CA ILE A 637 -18.37 18.98 7.93
C ILE A 637 -16.94 19.50 7.88
N ASN A 638 -15.99 18.56 7.88
CA ASN A 638 -14.59 18.82 7.60
C ASN A 638 -14.36 18.62 6.10
N HIS A 639 -13.48 19.41 5.48
CA HIS A 639 -12.95 19.15 4.13
C HIS A 639 -13.83 19.54 2.94
N MET A 640 -14.66 20.58 3.05
CA MET A 640 -15.03 21.29 1.83
C MET A 640 -13.80 22.10 1.38
N THR A 641 -13.17 21.68 0.28
CA THR A 641 -12.11 22.50 -0.32
C THR A 641 -12.76 23.54 -1.21
N ASP A 642 -12.68 24.81 -0.82
CA ASP A 642 -13.00 25.90 -1.71
C ASP A 642 -11.87 26.04 -2.74
N THR A 643 -12.19 25.70 -3.99
CA THR A 643 -11.30 25.76 -5.15
C THR A 643 -11.69 26.88 -6.12
N SER A 644 -12.59 27.79 -5.74
CA SER A 644 -13.03 28.91 -6.59
C SER A 644 -11.88 29.80 -7.05
N GLN A 645 -10.79 29.85 -6.27
CA GLN A 645 -9.56 30.61 -6.55
C GLN A 645 -8.35 29.71 -6.88
N PHE A 646 -8.58 28.55 -7.50
CA PHE A 646 -7.51 27.62 -7.88
C PHE A 646 -6.36 28.34 -8.62
N PRO A 647 -5.08 28.11 -8.27
CA PRO A 647 -4.53 27.00 -7.46
C PRO A 647 -4.54 27.23 -5.95
N THR A 648 -5.03 28.36 -5.46
CA THR A 648 -5.19 28.59 -4.04
C THR A 648 -6.45 27.86 -3.56
N CYS A 649 -6.28 26.96 -2.61
CA CYS A 649 -7.34 26.15 -2.05
C CYS A 649 -7.50 26.49 -0.56
N TYR A 650 -8.72 26.69 -0.11
CA TYR A 650 -9.03 26.92 1.30
C TYR A 650 -9.75 25.69 1.86
N GLY A 651 -9.26 25.20 3.01
CA GLY A 651 -9.96 24.15 3.74
C GLY A 651 -11.05 24.81 4.56
N VAL A 652 -12.30 24.43 4.32
CA VAL A 652 -13.43 24.97 5.06
C VAL A 652 -13.98 23.90 5.99
N LYS A 653 -14.28 24.34 7.22
CA LYS A 653 -14.91 23.55 8.27
C LYS A 653 -16.12 24.34 8.75
N TYR A 654 -17.27 23.68 8.83
CA TYR A 654 -18.48 24.26 9.40
C TYR A 654 -19.01 23.36 10.49
N ILE A 655 -19.48 23.97 11.58
CA ILE A 655 -20.53 23.40 12.41
C ILE A 655 -21.84 23.62 11.66
N TYR A 656 -22.42 22.56 11.10
CA TYR A 656 -23.65 22.70 10.34
C TYR A 656 -24.89 22.41 11.18
N MET A 657 -24.74 21.67 12.28
CA MET A 657 -25.84 21.37 13.19
C MET A 657 -25.38 21.33 14.64
N THR A 658 -26.21 21.83 15.54
CA THR A 658 -26.04 21.72 16.99
C THR A 658 -27.30 21.12 17.59
N GLY A 659 -27.15 19.98 18.25
CA GLY A 659 -28.15 19.41 19.13
C GLY A 659 -27.97 19.88 20.55
N CYS A 660 -29.07 20.26 21.20
CA CYS A 660 -29.06 20.64 22.61
C CYS A 660 -30.29 20.07 23.32
N LEU A 661 -30.09 19.10 24.20
CA LEU A 661 -31.13 18.63 25.11
C LEU A 661 -31.01 19.40 26.43
N CYS A 662 -32.00 20.22 26.73
CA CYS A 662 -32.14 20.97 27.99
C CYS A 662 -32.97 20.15 28.98
N VAL A 663 -32.39 19.88 30.15
CA VAL A 663 -33.06 19.25 31.29
C VAL A 663 -33.27 20.29 32.36
N ASN A 664 -34.53 20.64 32.61
CA ASN A 664 -34.91 21.57 33.67
C ASN A 664 -35.58 20.78 34.80
N ARG A 665 -34.85 20.59 35.90
CA ARG A 665 -35.30 19.78 37.05
C ARG A 665 -36.38 20.50 37.85
N GLN A 666 -36.33 21.82 37.92
CA GLN A 666 -37.33 22.63 38.63
C GLN A 666 -38.71 22.51 37.98
N ARG A 667 -38.77 22.48 36.64
CA ARG A 667 -40.00 22.37 35.86
C ARG A 667 -40.37 20.92 35.52
N GLY A 668 -39.45 19.98 35.71
CA GLY A 668 -39.63 18.59 35.29
C GLY A 668 -39.69 18.41 33.77
N THR A 669 -39.12 19.34 33.00
CA THR A 669 -39.19 19.36 31.53
C THR A 669 -37.88 18.92 30.90
N ARG A 670 -37.98 18.18 29.79
CA ARG A 670 -36.87 17.85 28.91
C ARG A 670 -37.22 18.38 27.52
N THR A 671 -36.42 19.32 27.01
CA THR A 671 -36.67 19.97 25.73
C THR A 671 -35.46 19.82 24.83
N TYR A 672 -35.64 19.21 23.67
CA TYR A 672 -34.59 19.13 22.65
C TYR A 672 -34.75 20.27 21.66
N HIS A 673 -33.63 20.96 21.41
CA HIS A 673 -33.51 21.99 20.39
C HIS A 673 -32.50 21.53 19.35
N ASN A 674 -32.90 21.61 18.08
CA ASN A 674 -32.03 21.38 16.93
C ASN A 674 -31.80 22.71 16.21
N TYR A 675 -30.54 23.07 16.04
CA TYR A 675 -30.11 24.23 15.28
C TYR A 675 -29.39 23.73 14.04
N LEU A 676 -29.93 24.01 12.84
CA LEU A 676 -29.40 23.57 11.56
C LEU A 676 -29.21 24.80 10.66
N ILE A 677 -28.03 24.96 10.07
CA ILE A 677 -27.78 26.06 9.13
C ILE A 677 -28.64 25.92 7.87
N ASN A 678 -29.03 27.04 7.25
CA ASN A 678 -29.82 26.98 6.01
C ASN A 678 -28.98 26.58 4.79
N ARG A 679 -27.69 26.93 4.78
CA ARG A 679 -26.70 26.69 3.71
C ARG A 679 -25.31 26.57 4.33
N LEU A 680 -24.40 25.83 3.68
CA LEU A 680 -23.00 25.69 4.11
C LEU A 680 -22.20 26.99 3.92
N ASP A 681 -22.37 27.95 4.83
CA ASP A 681 -21.58 29.18 4.88
C ASP A 681 -21.33 29.68 6.32
N HIS A 682 -20.27 30.47 6.51
CA HIS A 682 -19.84 30.93 7.84
C HIS A 682 -20.79 31.96 8.47
N ALA A 683 -21.58 32.67 7.66
CA ALA A 683 -22.55 33.63 8.19
C ALA A 683 -23.73 32.88 8.82
N GLN A 684 -24.22 31.82 8.17
CA GLN A 684 -25.26 30.93 8.70
C GLN A 684 -24.78 30.16 9.93
N GLU A 685 -23.56 29.62 9.92
CA GLU A 685 -22.94 28.99 11.10
C GLU A 685 -22.94 29.96 12.30
N LYS A 686 -22.54 31.22 12.07
CA LYS A 686 -22.55 32.25 13.11
C LYS A 686 -23.96 32.53 13.63
N THR A 687 -24.94 32.71 12.75
CA THR A 687 -26.34 32.96 13.14
C THR A 687 -26.92 31.79 13.93
N MET A 688 -26.73 30.56 13.47
CA MET A 688 -27.21 29.35 14.15
C MET A 688 -26.65 29.24 15.58
N LEU A 689 -25.35 29.46 15.74
CA LEU A 689 -24.72 29.39 17.06
C LEU A 689 -25.08 30.59 17.96
N GLN A 690 -25.44 31.76 17.39
CA GLN A 690 -26.01 32.88 18.14
C GLN A 690 -27.39 32.53 18.70
N GLU A 691 -28.25 31.93 17.88
CA GLU A 691 -29.58 31.49 18.27
C GLU A 691 -29.50 30.43 19.36
N TRP A 692 -28.66 29.42 19.18
CA TRP A 692 -28.39 28.40 20.20
C TRP A 692 -27.98 29.01 21.54
N TRP A 693 -27.02 29.93 21.53
CA TRP A 693 -26.54 30.56 22.76
C TRP A 693 -27.63 31.40 23.45
N GLN A 694 -28.47 32.10 22.68
CA GLN A 694 -29.58 32.88 23.24
C GLN A 694 -30.60 31.98 23.96
N ASP A 695 -30.92 30.83 23.38
CA ASP A 695 -31.85 29.88 23.98
C ASP A 695 -31.26 29.20 25.22
N VAL A 696 -29.97 28.83 25.20
CA VAL A 696 -29.25 28.32 26.40
C VAL A 696 -29.33 29.34 27.55
N MET A 697 -29.03 30.61 27.28
CA MET A 697 -29.08 31.64 28.31
C MET A 697 -30.50 31.89 28.80
N LYS A 698 -31.50 31.83 27.92
CA LYS A 698 -32.92 31.98 28.28
C LYS A 698 -33.39 30.83 29.18
N ASP A 699 -33.01 29.60 28.87
CA ASP A 699 -33.36 28.44 29.67
C ASP A 699 -32.60 28.40 31.01
N ASN A 700 -31.35 28.88 31.04
CA ASN A 700 -30.55 28.93 32.27
C ASN A 700 -30.99 30.05 33.24
N GLN A 701 -31.79 31.03 32.80
CA GLN A 701 -32.28 32.12 33.66
C GLN A 701 -33.04 31.65 34.89
N VAL A 702 -33.61 30.45 34.86
CA VAL A 702 -34.35 29.87 36.00
C VAL A 702 -33.46 29.01 36.91
N SER A 703 -32.17 28.88 36.60
CA SER A 703 -31.18 28.25 37.48
C SER A 703 -30.94 29.08 38.74
N ASP A 704 -30.53 28.44 39.83
CA ASP A 704 -30.14 29.11 41.08
C ASP A 704 -28.97 30.07 40.87
N HIS A 705 -28.10 29.73 39.91
CA HIS A 705 -26.98 30.54 39.46
C HIS A 705 -27.05 30.73 37.94
N PRO A 706 -27.80 31.72 37.42
CA PRO A 706 -27.98 31.92 35.97
C PRO A 706 -26.70 32.21 35.19
N GLN A 707 -25.64 32.60 35.89
CA GLN A 707 -24.32 32.84 35.31
C GLN A 707 -23.50 31.55 35.16
N ASP A 708 -23.88 30.45 35.82
CA ASP A 708 -23.18 29.18 35.72
C ASP A 708 -23.98 28.26 34.78
N VAL A 709 -23.37 27.90 33.65
CA VAL A 709 -23.99 27.08 32.60
C VAL A 709 -23.27 25.73 32.54
N TYR A 710 -24.03 24.65 32.75
CA TYR A 710 -23.51 23.29 32.83
C TYR A 710 -23.77 22.53 31.53
N LEU A 711 -22.70 22.19 30.82
CA LEU A 711 -22.69 21.60 29.49
C LEU A 711 -22.03 20.22 29.54
N THR A 712 -22.74 19.18 29.10
CA THR A 712 -22.23 17.80 29.03
C THR A 712 -22.12 17.37 27.57
N HIS A 713 -21.00 16.74 27.20
CA HIS A 713 -20.74 16.23 25.85
C HIS A 713 -19.93 14.92 25.90
N TRP A 714 -19.76 14.25 24.75
CA TRP A 714 -18.93 13.05 24.62
C TRP A 714 -17.69 13.26 23.77
N GLY A 715 -16.51 13.15 24.39
CA GLY A 715 -15.23 13.22 23.69
C GLY A 715 -14.89 14.63 23.23
N ASN A 716 -13.82 14.76 22.44
CA ASN A 716 -13.37 16.04 21.87
C ASN A 716 -14.35 16.56 20.80
N CYS A 717 -15.58 16.89 21.19
CA CYS A 717 -16.22 18.06 20.61
C CYS A 717 -15.26 19.21 20.92
N GLU A 718 -14.47 19.66 19.93
CA GLU A 718 -13.23 20.41 20.16
C GLU A 718 -13.50 21.57 21.14
N LYS A 719 -13.21 21.38 22.44
CA LYS A 719 -13.45 22.34 23.52
C LYS A 719 -12.89 23.71 23.16
N TYR A 720 -11.74 23.67 22.49
CA TYR A 720 -11.11 24.82 21.88
C TYR A 720 -12.03 25.56 20.90
N GLN A 721 -12.78 24.88 20.03
CA GLN A 721 -13.68 25.51 19.06
C GLN A 721 -14.90 26.15 19.69
N ILE A 722 -15.56 25.53 20.67
CA ILE A 722 -16.69 26.15 21.37
C ILE A 722 -16.19 27.37 22.16
N GLU A 723 -15.12 27.22 22.93
CA GLU A 723 -14.53 28.35 23.67
C GLU A 723 -14.02 29.45 22.73
N THR A 724 -13.36 29.08 21.62
CA THR A 724 -12.87 30.01 20.59
C THR A 724 -14.03 30.71 19.90
N TYR A 725 -15.11 30.00 19.58
CA TYR A 725 -16.29 30.55 18.95
C TYR A 725 -17.01 31.53 19.88
N LEU A 726 -17.32 31.11 21.12
CA LEU A 726 -17.97 31.95 22.13
C LEU A 726 -17.13 33.20 22.45
N ARG A 727 -15.80 33.08 22.54
CA ARG A 727 -14.90 34.21 22.81
C ARG A 727 -14.67 35.11 21.60
N GLN A 728 -14.39 34.55 20.42
CA GLN A 728 -13.95 35.33 19.24
C GLN A 728 -15.11 35.82 18.37
N GLN A 729 -16.16 35.00 18.19
CA GLN A 729 -17.26 35.32 17.26
C GLN A 729 -18.43 36.01 17.95
N LEU A 730 -18.75 35.61 19.18
CA LEU A 730 -19.86 36.18 19.96
C LEU A 730 -19.44 37.32 20.88
N GLN A 731 -18.13 37.56 21.06
CA GLN A 731 -17.58 38.60 21.94
C GLN A 731 -18.18 38.57 23.36
N ILE A 732 -18.59 37.39 23.82
CA ILE A 732 -19.20 37.24 25.15
C ILE A 732 -18.11 37.51 26.17
N SER A 733 -18.36 38.48 27.06
CA SER A 733 -17.48 38.73 28.18
C SER A 733 -17.60 37.56 29.15
N MET A 734 -16.56 36.71 29.18
CA MET A 734 -16.42 35.61 30.14
C MET A 734 -16.38 36.09 31.61
N ASN A 735 -16.41 37.41 31.84
CA ASN A 735 -16.56 37.99 33.17
C ASN A 735 -18.02 37.95 33.67
N GLN A 736 -18.99 37.58 32.82
CA GLN A 736 -20.42 37.55 33.17
C GLN A 736 -20.97 36.12 33.28
N VAL A 737 -20.44 35.14 32.54
CA VAL A 737 -20.95 33.76 32.49
C VAL A 737 -19.79 32.76 32.66
N THR A 738 -19.95 31.80 33.56
CA THR A 738 -19.06 30.65 33.77
C THR A 738 -19.57 29.44 33.01
N LEU A 739 -18.75 28.86 32.13
CA LEU A 739 -19.04 27.59 31.47
C LEU A 739 -18.40 26.42 32.23
N HIS A 740 -19.21 25.44 32.60
CA HIS A 740 -18.79 24.17 33.16
C HIS A 740 -18.96 23.07 32.11
N PHE A 741 -17.84 22.55 31.58
CA PHE A 741 -17.85 21.46 30.59
C PHE A 741 -17.53 20.12 31.25
N THR A 742 -18.42 19.14 31.05
CA THR A 742 -18.23 17.75 31.43
C THR A 742 -18.01 16.90 30.17
N ASP A 743 -16.80 16.41 29.96
CA ASP A 743 -16.49 15.40 28.93
C ASP A 743 -16.63 13.99 29.53
N LEU A 744 -17.76 13.35 29.24
CA LEU A 744 -18.04 12.01 29.75
C LEU A 744 -17.08 10.95 29.20
N CYS A 745 -16.58 11.12 27.96
CA CYS A 745 -15.65 10.16 27.39
C CYS A 745 -14.30 10.19 28.11
N GLU A 746 -13.81 11.39 28.45
CA GLU A 746 -12.58 11.53 29.23
C GLU A 746 -12.75 11.04 30.67
N LEU A 747 -13.92 11.27 31.28
CA LEU A 747 -14.24 10.76 32.60
C LEU A 747 -14.26 9.21 32.61
N PHE A 748 -14.90 8.59 31.62
CA PHE A 748 -14.90 7.13 31.45
C PHE A 748 -13.48 6.55 31.28
N LYS A 749 -12.61 7.25 30.53
CA LYS A 749 -11.21 6.84 30.38
C LYS A 749 -10.43 7.01 31.68
N THR A 750 -10.64 8.11 32.40
CA THR A 750 -9.90 8.42 33.63
C THR A 750 -10.25 7.44 34.74
N GLU A 751 -11.55 7.18 34.92
CA GLU A 751 -12.06 6.21 35.90
C GLU A 751 -11.96 4.75 35.43
N GLN A 752 -11.47 4.53 34.20
CA GLN A 752 -11.24 3.20 33.61
C GLN A 752 -12.50 2.35 33.57
N VAL A 753 -13.63 2.98 33.23
CA VAL A 753 -14.94 2.34 33.15
C VAL A 753 -14.93 1.27 32.06
N ALA A 754 -15.45 0.09 32.39
CA ALA A 754 -15.64 -0.97 31.42
C ALA A 754 -17.03 -1.60 31.58
N ILE A 755 -17.70 -1.84 30.44
CA ILE A 755 -19.08 -2.34 30.39
C ILE A 755 -19.10 -3.57 29.46
N PRO A 756 -19.78 -4.67 29.84
CA PRO A 756 -19.82 -5.86 29.00
C PRO A 756 -20.43 -5.56 27.63
N GLY A 757 -19.74 -5.98 26.56
CA GLY A 757 -20.11 -5.68 25.17
C GLY A 757 -19.52 -4.39 24.60
N ALA A 758 -18.93 -3.52 25.43
CA ALA A 758 -18.18 -2.35 24.96
C ALA A 758 -16.70 -2.69 24.76
N PHE A 759 -16.22 -2.55 23.51
CA PHE A 759 -14.81 -2.74 23.15
C PHE A 759 -14.10 -1.40 22.81
N SER A 760 -14.80 -0.28 22.94
CA SER A 760 -14.26 1.07 22.71
C SER A 760 -14.94 2.10 23.61
N TYR A 761 -14.39 3.31 23.68
CA TYR A 761 -14.98 4.47 24.37
C TYR A 761 -15.77 5.38 23.40
N ASN A 762 -16.21 4.88 22.24
CA ASN A 762 -17.12 5.62 21.37
C ASN A 762 -18.52 5.66 22.00
N LEU A 763 -19.24 6.77 21.89
CA LEU A 763 -20.56 6.96 22.51
C LEU A 763 -21.51 5.81 22.16
N LYS A 764 -21.56 5.44 20.88
CA LYS A 764 -22.42 4.38 20.36
C LYS A 764 -22.11 3.01 20.95
N ASP A 765 -20.84 2.68 21.15
CA ASP A 765 -20.45 1.37 21.70
C ASP A 765 -20.79 1.32 23.19
N VAL A 766 -20.51 2.39 23.94
CA VAL A 766 -20.82 2.49 25.37
C VAL A 766 -22.32 2.49 25.63
N ALA A 767 -23.08 3.35 24.95
CA ALA A 767 -24.52 3.46 25.15
C ALA A 767 -25.25 2.17 24.76
N LYS A 768 -24.86 1.50 23.66
CA LYS A 768 -25.42 0.18 23.32
C LYS A 768 -25.13 -0.86 24.39
N ALA A 769 -23.92 -0.87 24.94
CA ALA A 769 -23.58 -1.78 26.02
C ALA A 769 -24.43 -1.51 27.27
N LEU A 770 -24.60 -0.25 27.69
CA LEU A 770 -25.47 0.13 28.81
C LEU A 770 -26.94 -0.24 28.56
N TYR A 771 -27.43 -0.05 27.34
CA TYR A 771 -28.79 -0.43 26.95
C TYR A 771 -29.00 -1.94 27.08
N HIS A 772 -28.03 -2.75 26.63
CA HIS A 772 -28.06 -4.21 26.79
C HIS A 772 -27.98 -4.66 28.26
N GLN A 773 -27.34 -3.87 29.12
CA GLN A 773 -27.34 -4.07 30.57
C GLN A 773 -28.60 -3.50 31.27
N HIS A 774 -29.57 -2.99 30.50
CA HIS A 774 -30.80 -2.34 31.00
C HIS A 774 -30.56 -1.14 31.93
N MET A 775 -29.42 -0.46 31.79
CA MET A 775 -29.07 0.72 32.58
C MET A 775 -29.58 2.03 31.96
N ILE A 776 -29.75 2.05 30.63
CA ILE A 776 -30.37 3.15 29.89
C ILE A 776 -31.53 2.63 29.04
N ALA A 777 -32.44 3.50 28.63
CA ALA A 777 -33.64 3.15 27.88
C ALA A 777 -33.54 3.47 26.38
N THR A 778 -32.63 4.35 26.00
CA THR A 778 -32.49 4.86 24.63
C THR A 778 -31.34 4.16 23.89
N THR A 779 -31.57 3.83 22.62
CA THR A 779 -30.55 3.38 21.66
C THR A 779 -30.97 3.78 20.24
N TRP A 780 -30.04 3.78 19.29
CA TRP A 780 -30.31 3.98 17.88
C TRP A 780 -31.15 2.82 17.30
N GLU A 781 -32.23 3.14 16.59
CA GLU A 781 -33.04 2.18 15.83
C GLU A 781 -32.37 1.84 14.48
N GLY A 782 -32.36 0.55 14.10
CA GLY A 782 -31.90 0.08 12.78
C GLY A 782 -30.42 0.39 12.46
N ASP A 783 -30.13 0.59 11.17
CA ASP A 783 -28.81 0.89 10.62
C ASP A 783 -28.44 2.39 10.67
N MET A 784 -29.06 3.19 11.54
CA MET A 784 -28.68 4.60 11.69
C MET A 784 -27.19 4.71 12.10
N THR A 785 -26.32 5.15 11.18
CA THR A 785 -24.88 5.37 11.39
C THR A 785 -24.56 6.86 11.29
N GLY A 786 -23.81 7.38 12.26
CA GLY A 786 -23.30 8.76 12.23
C GLY A 786 -22.39 9.03 11.05
N ASP A 787 -21.75 8.00 10.47
CA ASP A 787 -20.93 8.12 9.26
C ASP A 787 -21.73 8.63 8.04
N ASN A 788 -23.06 8.48 8.05
CA ASN A 788 -23.91 9.04 7.01
C ASN A 788 -24.12 10.55 7.17
N SER A 789 -23.87 11.17 8.34
CA SER A 789 -24.20 12.59 8.57
C SER A 789 -23.47 13.53 7.61
N VAL A 790 -22.16 13.30 7.39
CA VAL A 790 -21.33 14.05 6.43
C VAL A 790 -21.79 13.85 4.98
N THR A 791 -22.16 12.61 4.60
CA THR A 791 -22.66 12.32 3.25
C THR A 791 -24.03 12.96 3.03
N SER A 792 -24.91 12.87 4.03
CA SER A 792 -26.25 13.45 4.01
C SER A 792 -26.22 14.96 3.85
N ILE A 793 -25.36 15.67 4.58
CA ILE A 793 -25.24 17.14 4.45
C ILE A 793 -24.67 17.56 3.09
N GLN A 794 -23.73 16.80 2.52
CA GLN A 794 -23.20 17.06 1.18
C GLN A 794 -24.27 16.87 0.10
N MET A 795 -25.05 15.79 0.20
CA MET A 795 -26.17 15.53 -0.70
C MET A 795 -27.24 16.63 -0.57
N ALA A 796 -27.58 17.01 0.66
CA ALA A 796 -28.55 18.07 0.92
C ALA A 796 -28.10 19.43 0.35
N GLU A 797 -26.83 19.81 0.52
CA GLU A 797 -26.29 21.04 -0.04
C GLU A 797 -26.28 20.98 -1.59
N GLN A 798 -25.99 19.83 -2.19
CA GLN A 798 -26.06 19.66 -3.64
C GLN A 798 -27.49 19.85 -4.18
N GLU A 799 -28.50 19.27 -3.53
CA GLU A 799 -29.91 19.45 -3.89
C GLU A 799 -30.33 20.93 -3.78
N CYS A 800 -29.83 21.64 -2.76
CA CYS A 800 -30.02 23.10 -2.64
C CYS A 800 -29.31 23.89 -3.76
N GLN A 801 -28.10 23.49 -4.15
CA GLN A 801 -27.36 24.13 -5.24
C GLN A 801 -28.00 23.92 -6.61
N GLN A 802 -28.66 22.77 -6.82
CA GLN A 802 -29.45 22.46 -8.01
C GLN A 802 -30.80 23.18 -8.04
N GLY A 803 -31.20 23.84 -6.95
CA GLY A 803 -32.44 24.60 -6.85
C GLY A 803 -33.67 23.76 -6.53
N HIS A 804 -33.51 22.50 -6.13
CA HIS A 804 -34.63 21.64 -5.71
C HIS A 804 -35.20 22.07 -4.35
N TYR A 805 -34.34 22.58 -3.47
CA TYR A 805 -34.71 23.11 -2.16
C TYR A 805 -34.00 24.44 -1.89
N THR A 806 -34.59 25.28 -1.05
CA THR A 806 -33.99 26.58 -0.69
C THR A 806 -33.13 26.51 0.57
N ARG A 807 -33.49 25.60 1.49
CA ARG A 807 -32.84 25.45 2.80
C ARG A 807 -32.56 23.98 3.10
N LEU A 808 -31.46 23.71 3.80
CA LEU A 808 -31.07 22.35 4.20
C LEU A 808 -32.14 21.64 5.04
N CYS A 809 -32.88 22.37 5.88
CA CYS A 809 -33.97 21.80 6.68
C CYS A 809 -35.18 21.30 5.86
N GLU A 810 -35.28 21.67 4.58
CA GLU A 810 -36.33 21.21 3.67
C GLU A 810 -35.99 19.87 3.02
N VAL A 811 -34.72 19.45 3.07
CA VAL A 811 -34.24 18.22 2.43
C VAL A 811 -34.54 17.02 3.34
N PRO A 812 -35.32 16.01 2.87
CA PRO A 812 -35.77 14.90 3.72
C PRO A 812 -34.66 14.12 4.44
N ILE A 813 -33.49 13.95 3.81
CA ILE A 813 -32.36 13.21 4.38
C ILE A 813 -31.81 13.83 5.67
N MET A 814 -32.04 15.14 5.88
CA MET A 814 -31.60 15.82 7.10
C MET A 814 -32.42 15.44 8.33
N ASN A 815 -33.63 14.92 8.17
CA ASN A 815 -34.44 14.46 9.30
C ASN A 815 -33.79 13.27 10.03
N ASP A 816 -33.12 12.38 9.29
CA ASP A 816 -32.41 11.24 9.86
C ASP A 816 -31.19 11.70 10.68
N VAL A 817 -30.48 12.73 10.20
CA VAL A 817 -29.36 13.35 10.91
C VAL A 817 -29.84 14.03 12.20
N ILE A 818 -30.95 14.76 12.15
CA ILE A 818 -31.57 15.37 13.35
C ILE A 818 -31.98 14.31 14.37
N ARG A 819 -32.60 13.21 13.91
CA ARG A 819 -33.01 12.10 14.79
C ARG A 819 -31.80 11.41 15.41
N TYR A 820 -30.74 11.19 14.65
CA TYR A 820 -29.49 10.60 15.13
C TYR A 820 -28.88 11.46 16.24
N ASN A 821 -28.70 12.75 15.99
CA ASN A 821 -28.15 13.69 16.96
C ASN A 821 -29.04 13.86 18.21
N TYR A 822 -30.37 13.81 18.08
CA TYR A 822 -31.26 13.73 19.25
C TYR A 822 -30.95 12.53 20.13
N VAL A 823 -30.77 11.34 19.53
CA VAL A 823 -30.42 10.12 20.26
C VAL A 823 -29.07 10.31 20.96
N ASP A 824 -28.08 10.90 20.29
CA ASP A 824 -26.77 11.20 20.88
C ASP A 824 -26.91 12.09 22.12
N CYS A 825 -27.63 13.21 22.04
CA CYS A 825 -27.90 14.07 23.22
C CYS A 825 -28.68 13.33 24.32
N LYS A 826 -29.63 12.48 23.95
CA LYS A 826 -30.49 11.76 24.89
C LYS A 826 -29.74 10.67 25.66
N VAL A 827 -28.86 9.91 25.01
CA VAL A 827 -28.05 8.91 25.70
C VAL A 827 -27.04 9.56 26.66
N LEU A 828 -26.56 10.78 26.39
CA LEU A 828 -25.72 11.50 27.34
C LEU A 828 -26.45 11.83 28.64
N GLU A 829 -27.71 12.28 28.54
CA GLU A 829 -28.57 12.49 29.71
C GLU A 829 -28.79 11.21 30.51
N GLU A 830 -29.06 10.09 29.82
CA GLU A 830 -29.28 8.82 30.49
C GLU A 830 -27.99 8.29 31.14
N ILE A 831 -26.83 8.41 30.49
CA ILE A 831 -25.52 7.98 31.03
C ILE A 831 -25.17 8.70 32.32
N VAL A 832 -25.45 10.00 32.43
CA VAL A 832 -25.25 10.80 33.66
C VAL A 832 -26.18 10.34 34.80
N HIS A 833 -27.16 9.50 34.50
CA HIS A 833 -28.19 9.05 35.44
C HIS A 833 -28.13 7.55 35.75
N VAL A 834 -27.21 6.82 35.11
CA VAL A 834 -26.80 5.47 35.53
C VAL A 834 -25.98 5.56 36.80
#